data_AF-A0A9D1XZP8-F1
#
_entry.id   AF-A0A9D1XZP8-F1
#
_cell.length_a   1.000
_cell.length_b   1.000
_cell.length_c   1.000
_cell.angle_alpha   90.00
_cell.angle_beta   90.00
_cell.angle_gamma   90.00
#
_symmetry.space_group_name_H-M   'P 1'
#
loop_
_entity.id
_entity.type
_entity.pdbx_description
1 polymer ?
#
loop_
_entity_poly.entity_id
_entity_poly.type
_entity_poly.pdbx_seq_one_letter_code
_entity_poly.pdbx_strand_id
1 'polypeptide(L)'
;MAANVMQLYGSKVFNEHVMKERLPSATYKSLQATLHRGAPLDIEVANVVASVMKRWAMEQGATHFTHWFQPLTGATSEKHDSFVSPVGDGTAIMEFSGKELVRGEPDASSFPSGGLRATAEARGYTAWDPTSYAFVKDDVLCIPTAFCSYTGEALDKKTPLLRSMKALSDQAKRILKLFGKEVDYVSTTVGPEQEYFLIRKEDYEKRQDLILTGRTLFGAPAAKGQELEEHYFGTIRPRVSAFMKELDDVLWELGVPAKTKHNEVAPCQHELAPIFDTINVAIDHNLLTMEMMQKLAPKYGLVCLLHEKPFEGVNGSGKHNNWSMSTSQENLLDPGDTPMENLQFLVFLAAVIKAVDEYADLLRTSVATPGNDHRLGANEAPPAIISIFVGEELEAVIDAIASDSPYAGPVKMKMDLGVDVLPQFSKDTTDRNRTSPFAFTGNKFEFRMPGSHENLSDANTILNTAVAKALKGYADELEASDDFPDSVIALVKRTIRDHRRVIFNGDGYSRAWEEEAARRGLPNNKYTPAALPALIAPKNIALMEEFGVMTRTEMHSRYEVEMEHYAKILNIEALTMVEIARRQLLPAANTYMEQLARTIAAKKAVSEALPAQAETAALQRLSRDADAMAAALDALEAAARAARDTADVTARANAFHDAVLPQMAALRAAADDAETVCGAACWPLPSYSSMLHYVIE
;
A
#
# COMPACT_ATOMS: atom_id res chain seq x y z
N MET A 1 23.58 13.41 -26.85
CA MET A 1 23.30 11.96 -26.92
C MET A 1 22.40 11.65 -25.75
N ALA A 2 21.25 11.00 -25.95
CA ALA A 2 20.46 10.51 -24.83
C ALA A 2 21.36 9.58 -24.00
N ALA A 3 21.41 9.76 -22.67
CA ALA A 3 22.16 8.86 -21.80
C ALA A 3 21.65 7.44 -22.02
N ASN A 4 22.55 6.47 -22.16
CA ASN A 4 22.15 5.06 -22.16
C ASN A 4 21.55 4.74 -20.77
N VAL A 5 20.50 3.92 -20.69
CA VAL A 5 19.88 3.51 -19.41
C VAL A 5 20.92 3.03 -18.40
N MET A 6 21.99 2.37 -18.87
CA MET A 6 23.12 1.94 -18.04
C MET A 6 23.88 3.08 -17.35
N GLN A 7 23.92 4.28 -17.96
CA GLN A 7 24.52 5.48 -17.39
C GLN A 7 23.52 6.28 -16.54
N LEU A 8 22.23 6.15 -16.86
CA LEU A 8 21.14 6.82 -16.16
C LEU A 8 20.88 6.18 -14.79
N TYR A 9 20.93 4.85 -14.73
CA TYR A 9 20.55 4.08 -13.56
C TYR A 9 21.39 4.43 -12.33
N GLY A 10 20.72 4.91 -11.27
CA GLY A 10 21.32 5.32 -10.02
C GLY A 10 22.22 6.55 -10.11
N SER A 11 22.15 7.32 -11.21
CA SER A 11 22.97 8.51 -11.44
C SER A 11 22.75 9.62 -10.41
N LYS A 12 21.55 9.67 -9.81
CA LYS A 12 21.16 10.59 -8.74
C LYS A 12 21.25 9.97 -7.35
N VAL A 13 21.94 8.85 -7.18
CA VAL A 13 22.05 8.13 -5.90
C VAL A 13 23.51 8.06 -5.44
N PHE A 14 23.77 8.37 -4.17
CA PHE A 14 25.07 8.22 -3.51
C PHE A 14 25.30 6.75 -3.13
N ASN A 15 25.27 5.87 -4.14
CA ASN A 15 25.32 4.43 -3.99
C ASN A 15 26.74 3.91 -3.71
N GLU A 16 26.87 2.59 -3.57
CA GLU A 16 28.17 1.93 -3.35
C GLU A 16 29.25 2.27 -4.38
N HIS A 17 28.89 2.45 -5.65
CA HIS A 17 29.85 2.78 -6.70
C HIS A 17 30.42 4.18 -6.46
N VAL A 18 29.55 5.17 -6.26
CA VAL A 18 29.93 6.55 -5.96
C VAL A 18 30.72 6.63 -4.64
N MET A 19 30.30 5.89 -3.62
CA MET A 19 31.00 5.80 -2.35
C MET A 19 32.40 5.22 -2.50
N LYS A 20 32.58 4.12 -3.24
CA LYS A 20 33.90 3.50 -3.49
C LYS A 20 34.82 4.40 -4.29
N GLU A 21 34.28 5.15 -5.25
CA GLU A 21 35.05 6.07 -6.08
C GLU A 21 35.54 7.29 -5.29
N ARG A 22 34.71 7.82 -4.39
CA ARG A 22 34.92 9.15 -3.78
C ARG A 22 35.36 9.14 -2.32
N LEU A 23 35.02 8.11 -1.55
CA LEU A 23 35.42 8.02 -0.14
C LEU A 23 36.83 7.43 -0.01
N PRO A 24 37.62 7.89 0.97
CA PRO A 24 38.86 7.21 1.33
C PRO A 24 38.60 5.72 1.66
N SER A 25 39.49 4.82 1.23
CA SER A 25 39.29 3.37 1.39
C SER A 25 39.03 2.93 2.85
N ALA A 26 39.70 3.57 3.82
CA ALA A 26 39.48 3.30 5.24
C ALA A 26 38.08 3.73 5.71
N THR A 27 37.63 4.92 5.30
CA THR A 27 36.28 5.45 5.59
C THR A 27 35.21 4.56 4.97
N TYR A 28 35.37 4.15 3.70
CA TYR A 28 34.44 3.25 3.03
C TYR A 28 34.32 1.90 3.75
N LYS A 29 35.44 1.26 4.11
CA LYS A 29 35.43 0.00 4.86
C LYS A 29 34.78 0.14 6.24
N SER A 30 35.01 1.25 6.93
CA SER A 30 34.38 1.53 8.22
C SER A 30 32.87 1.73 8.09
N LEU A 31 32.41 2.48 7.08
CA LEU A 31 31.00 2.66 6.78
C LEU A 31 30.34 1.31 6.41
N GLN A 32 31.01 0.49 5.60
CA GLN A 32 30.53 -0.84 5.23
C GLN A 32 30.40 -1.77 6.45
N ALA A 33 31.32 -1.66 7.42
CA ALA A 33 31.20 -2.39 8.68
C ALA A 33 30.02 -1.90 9.53
N THR A 34 29.72 -0.59 9.56
CA THR A 34 28.50 -0.06 10.19
C THR A 34 27.24 -0.60 9.51
N LEU A 35 27.20 -0.62 8.17
CA LEU A 35 26.08 -1.11 7.36
C LEU A 35 25.76 -2.59 7.59
N HIS A 36 26.77 -3.45 7.57
CA HIS A 36 26.55 -4.90 7.65
C HIS A 36 26.64 -5.48 9.07
N ARG A 37 27.38 -4.85 9.97
CA ARG A 37 27.65 -5.38 11.32
C ARG A 37 27.00 -4.56 12.44
N GLY A 38 26.26 -3.50 12.11
CA GLY A 38 25.58 -2.64 13.08
C GLY A 38 26.51 -1.90 14.04
N ALA A 39 27.78 -1.69 13.66
CA ALA A 39 28.74 -0.95 14.47
C ALA A 39 28.36 0.54 14.54
N PRO A 40 28.49 1.23 15.69
CA PRO A 40 28.21 2.66 15.79
C PRO A 40 29.01 3.47 14.77
N LEU A 41 28.36 4.44 14.12
CA LEU A 41 29.04 5.31 13.16
C LEU A 41 29.97 6.28 13.90
N ASP A 42 31.26 6.21 13.61
CA ASP A 42 32.26 7.15 14.13
C ASP A 42 31.98 8.56 13.57
N ILE A 43 32.02 9.57 14.43
CA ILE A 43 31.80 10.97 14.03
C ILE A 43 32.87 11.46 13.04
N GLU A 44 34.10 10.94 13.11
CA GLU A 44 35.14 11.25 12.13
C GLU A 44 34.78 10.70 10.75
N VAL A 45 34.29 9.46 10.70
CA VAL A 45 33.78 8.83 9.48
C VAL A 45 32.58 9.61 8.95
N ALA A 46 31.64 10.01 9.81
CA ALA A 46 30.46 10.80 9.44
C ALA A 46 30.84 12.16 8.84
N ASN A 47 31.83 12.86 9.39
CA ASN A 47 32.30 14.15 8.86
C ASN A 47 32.92 14.00 7.46
N VAL A 48 33.70 12.94 7.23
CA VAL A 48 34.27 12.66 5.90
C VAL A 48 33.15 12.33 4.90
N VAL A 49 32.20 11.48 5.30
CA VAL A 49 31.05 11.11 4.45
C VAL A 49 30.21 12.34 4.12
N ALA A 50 29.85 13.17 5.10
CA ALA A 50 29.08 14.40 4.88
C ALA A 50 29.77 15.35 3.88
N SER A 51 31.08 15.58 4.05
CA SER A 51 31.85 16.44 3.14
C SER A 51 31.88 15.91 1.70
N VAL A 52 32.06 14.60 1.52
CA VAL A 52 32.07 13.96 0.18
C VAL A 52 30.66 13.93 -0.42
N MET A 53 29.65 13.58 0.36
CA MET A 53 28.25 13.52 -0.04
C MET A 53 27.74 14.91 -0.47
N LYS A 54 28.05 15.97 0.29
CA LYS A 54 27.73 17.36 -0.10
C LYS A 54 28.34 17.73 -1.44
N ARG A 55 29.63 17.47 -1.64
CA ARG A 55 30.32 17.81 -2.90
C ARG A 55 29.69 17.07 -4.08
N TRP A 56 29.44 15.77 -3.93
CA TRP A 56 28.73 14.99 -4.95
C TRP A 56 27.33 15.55 -5.22
N ALA A 57 26.57 15.88 -4.17
CA ALA A 57 25.21 16.41 -4.33
C ALA A 57 25.22 17.76 -5.06
N MET A 58 26.17 18.65 -4.75
CA MET A 58 26.35 19.92 -5.44
C MET A 58 26.70 19.74 -6.93
N GLU A 59 27.53 18.74 -7.27
CA GLU A 59 27.78 18.36 -8.67
C GLU A 59 26.52 17.87 -9.38
N GLN A 60 25.57 17.30 -8.64
CA GLN A 60 24.25 16.90 -9.13
C GLN A 60 23.23 18.04 -9.20
N GLY A 61 23.61 19.26 -8.80
CA GLY A 61 22.76 20.46 -8.79
C GLY A 61 22.23 20.85 -7.40
N ALA A 62 22.50 20.06 -6.36
CA ALA A 62 21.87 20.27 -5.07
C ALA A 62 22.31 21.57 -4.38
N THR A 63 21.34 22.34 -3.91
CA THR A 63 21.54 23.59 -3.14
C THR A 63 21.12 23.45 -1.68
N HIS A 64 20.25 22.48 -1.41
CA HIS A 64 19.71 22.16 -0.08
C HIS A 64 19.95 20.68 0.25
N PHE A 65 19.76 20.34 1.52
CA PHE A 65 19.60 18.97 1.99
C PHE A 65 18.35 18.83 2.84
N THR A 66 17.90 17.59 3.01
CA THR A 66 16.77 17.25 3.86
C THR A 66 16.95 15.88 4.49
N HIS A 67 16.48 15.77 5.74
CA HIS A 67 16.20 14.48 6.35
C HIS A 67 14.86 14.01 5.80
N TRP A 68 14.89 12.96 4.98
CA TRP A 68 13.72 12.38 4.33
C TRP A 68 13.22 11.22 5.18
N PHE A 69 12.00 11.31 5.70
CA PHE A 69 11.43 10.31 6.63
C PHE A 69 9.95 10.04 6.35
N GLN A 70 9.43 9.00 6.99
CA GLN A 70 8.08 8.46 6.78
C GLN A 70 7.25 8.53 8.07
N PRO A 71 6.67 9.69 8.41
CA PRO A 71 5.85 9.81 9.61
C PRO A 71 4.57 8.96 9.53
N LEU A 72 3.81 8.91 10.62
CA LEU A 72 2.54 8.17 10.71
C LEU A 72 1.41 8.69 9.78
N THR A 73 1.67 9.67 8.93
CA THR A 73 0.72 10.13 7.89
C THR A 73 0.63 9.18 6.70
N GLY A 74 1.59 8.25 6.54
CA GLY A 74 1.64 7.31 5.42
C GLY A 74 2.40 7.81 4.19
N ALA A 75 2.67 9.12 4.10
CA ALA A 75 3.49 9.73 3.06
C ALA A 75 4.89 10.12 3.59
N THR A 76 5.78 10.53 2.69
CA THR A 76 7.11 11.03 3.05
C THR A 76 7.05 12.50 3.47
N SER A 77 8.02 12.95 4.26
CA SER A 77 8.12 14.34 4.72
C SER A 77 9.55 14.85 4.63
N GLU A 78 9.66 16.15 4.35
CA GLU A 78 10.91 16.83 4.07
C GLU A 78 10.91 18.23 4.70
N LYS A 79 12.07 18.61 5.23
CA LYS A 79 12.41 19.99 5.61
C LYS A 79 13.70 20.37 4.89
N HIS A 80 13.66 21.39 4.04
CA HIS A 80 14.81 21.76 3.21
C HIS A 80 15.67 22.80 3.93
N ASP A 81 16.90 22.42 4.23
CA ASP A 81 17.92 23.28 4.84
C ASP A 81 19.00 23.58 3.79
N SER A 82 19.34 24.86 3.59
CA SER A 82 20.34 25.24 2.60
C SER A 82 21.74 24.88 3.08
N PHE A 83 22.65 24.50 2.18
CA PHE A 83 24.07 24.38 2.55
C PHE A 83 24.74 25.73 2.85
N VAL A 84 24.08 26.87 2.57
CA VAL A 84 24.68 28.21 2.64
C VAL A 84 24.94 28.63 4.09
N SER A 85 26.19 28.97 4.38
CA SER A 85 26.67 29.49 5.66
C SER A 85 27.40 30.83 5.44
N PRO A 86 26.82 31.98 5.81
CA PRO A 86 27.43 33.30 5.63
C PRO A 86 28.70 33.50 6.50
N VAL A 87 29.77 34.07 5.93
CA VAL A 87 31.06 34.25 6.63
C VAL A 87 31.38 35.71 7.01
N GLY A 88 30.38 36.59 6.96
CA GLY A 88 30.42 37.95 7.52
C GLY A 88 31.09 39.02 6.65
N ASP A 89 31.78 38.65 5.57
CA ASP A 89 32.41 39.56 4.61
C ASP A 89 31.54 39.89 3.38
N GLY A 90 30.26 39.49 3.43
CA GLY A 90 29.33 39.57 2.29
C GLY A 90 29.37 38.37 1.35
N THR A 91 30.21 37.36 1.62
CA THR A 91 30.23 36.07 0.93
C THR A 91 29.66 34.94 1.80
N ALA A 92 29.45 33.77 1.19
CA ALA A 92 28.99 32.58 1.88
C ALA A 92 29.77 31.35 1.41
N ILE A 93 29.87 30.37 2.30
CA ILE A 93 30.42 29.05 2.00
C ILE A 93 29.30 28.01 2.06
N MET A 94 29.56 26.84 1.47
CA MET A 94 28.63 25.71 1.54
C MET A 94 29.11 24.75 2.63
N GLU A 95 28.34 24.53 3.68
CA GLU A 95 28.65 23.66 4.82
C GLU A 95 27.65 22.51 4.92
N PHE A 96 28.16 21.35 5.33
CA PHE A 96 27.36 20.18 5.70
C PHE A 96 28.24 19.29 6.57
N SER A 97 27.89 19.18 7.85
CA SER A 97 28.70 18.50 8.86
C SER A 97 28.24 17.06 9.10
N GLY A 98 29.11 16.22 9.66
CA GLY A 98 28.73 14.88 10.10
C GLY A 98 27.63 14.89 11.16
N LYS A 99 27.52 15.97 11.95
CA LYS A 99 26.44 16.14 12.92
C LYS A 99 25.08 16.29 12.23
N GLU A 100 25.01 17.12 11.20
CA GLU A 100 23.80 17.34 10.39
C GLU A 100 23.45 16.12 9.54
N LEU A 101 24.44 15.34 9.11
CA LEU A 101 24.21 14.06 8.42
C LEU A 101 23.58 13.04 9.36
N VAL A 102 24.17 12.82 10.54
CA VAL A 102 23.73 11.74 11.44
C VAL A 102 22.41 12.06 12.12
N ARG A 103 22.15 13.34 12.42
CA ARG A 103 20.96 13.75 13.16
C ARG A 103 20.38 15.06 12.67
N GLY A 104 19.08 15.07 12.41
CA GLY A 104 18.28 16.28 12.24
C GLY A 104 17.36 16.55 13.42
N GLU A 105 16.82 17.77 13.49
CA GLU A 105 15.84 18.20 14.49
C GLU A 105 14.66 18.87 13.76
N PRO A 106 13.68 18.10 13.25
CA PRO A 106 12.46 18.67 12.69
C PRO A 106 11.49 19.08 13.82
N ASP A 107 10.61 20.05 13.52
CA ASP A 107 9.42 20.28 14.34
C ASP A 107 8.45 19.12 14.15
N ALA A 108 8.26 18.37 15.24
CA ALA A 108 7.45 17.17 15.28
C ALA A 108 6.03 17.44 15.81
N SER A 109 5.66 18.68 16.12
CA SER A 109 4.38 19.03 16.79
C SER A 109 3.15 18.78 15.92
N SER A 110 3.30 18.84 14.60
CA SER A 110 2.18 18.76 13.65
C SER A 110 1.93 17.36 13.10
N PHE A 111 2.80 16.38 13.41
CA PHE A 111 2.60 15.00 12.96
C PHE A 111 1.66 14.24 13.90
N PRO A 112 0.83 13.31 13.36
CA PRO A 112 0.02 12.43 14.19
C PRO A 112 0.88 11.66 15.18
N SER A 113 0.49 11.66 16.46
CA SER A 113 1.27 11.04 17.54
C SER A 113 0.44 10.25 18.54
N GLY A 114 -0.90 10.20 18.40
CA GLY A 114 -1.77 9.37 19.26
C GLY A 114 -1.52 9.58 20.75
N GLY A 115 -1.39 10.84 21.18
CA GLY A 115 -1.15 11.18 22.58
C GLY A 115 0.28 10.92 23.10
N LEU A 116 1.21 10.38 22.30
CA LEU A 116 2.63 10.23 22.69
C LEU A 116 3.32 11.55 22.97
N ARG A 117 2.74 12.67 22.55
CA ARG A 117 3.29 14.00 22.73
C ARG A 117 2.24 14.95 23.24
N ALA A 118 2.63 15.81 24.19
CA ALA A 118 1.81 16.94 24.58
C ALA A 118 1.84 18.02 23.49
N THR A 119 0.73 18.72 23.28
CA THR A 119 0.60 19.79 22.25
C THR A 119 1.63 20.92 22.44
N ALA A 120 2.18 21.10 23.64
CA ALA A 120 3.20 22.10 23.95
C ALA A 120 4.64 21.66 23.62
N GLU A 121 4.87 20.39 23.25
CA GLU A 121 6.18 19.84 22.98
C GLU A 121 6.41 19.73 21.48
N ALA A 122 7.47 20.36 20.94
CA ALA A 122 7.72 20.41 19.49
C ALA A 122 8.91 19.55 19.00
N ARG A 123 9.87 19.21 19.86
CA ARG A 123 11.11 18.51 19.44
C ARG A 123 10.89 17.04 19.07
N GLY A 124 11.36 16.65 17.90
CA GLY A 124 11.66 15.27 17.52
C GLY A 124 13.06 15.17 16.92
N TYR A 125 13.56 13.95 16.72
CA TYR A 125 14.87 13.71 16.13
C TYR A 125 14.74 12.81 14.91
N THR A 126 15.51 13.13 13.86
CA THR A 126 15.77 12.21 12.76
C THR A 126 17.15 11.62 12.90
N ALA A 127 17.30 10.34 12.56
CA ALA A 127 18.58 9.64 12.54
C ALA A 127 18.78 9.01 11.16
N TRP A 128 19.95 9.24 10.55
CA TRP A 128 20.26 8.68 9.23
C TRP A 128 20.20 7.15 9.25
N ASP A 129 19.44 6.57 8.32
CA ASP A 129 19.49 5.15 7.99
C ASP A 129 20.51 4.95 6.85
N PRO A 130 21.73 4.48 7.15
CA PRO A 130 22.75 4.31 6.11
C PRO A 130 22.44 3.14 5.17
N THR A 131 21.52 2.23 5.55
CA THR A 131 21.15 1.07 4.72
C THR A 131 20.28 1.43 3.52
N SER A 132 19.72 2.66 3.49
CA SER A 132 19.09 3.27 2.33
C SER A 132 19.95 4.43 1.83
N TYR A 133 20.30 4.42 0.55
CA TYR A 133 21.25 5.40 0.01
C TYR A 133 20.64 6.80 -0.08
N ALA A 134 21.44 7.82 0.24
CA ALA A 134 21.07 9.21 -0.02
C ALA A 134 20.95 9.46 -1.54
N PHE A 135 20.02 10.31 -1.94
CA PHE A 135 19.76 10.61 -3.34
C PHE A 135 19.51 12.11 -3.55
N VAL A 136 19.60 12.57 -4.80
CA VAL A 136 19.29 13.96 -5.16
C VAL A 136 18.00 14.01 -5.96
N LYS A 137 17.03 14.75 -5.44
CA LYS A 137 15.73 15.00 -6.06
C LYS A 137 15.42 16.49 -5.93
N ASP A 138 14.97 17.12 -7.02
CA ASP A 138 14.62 18.57 -7.04
C ASP A 138 15.71 19.51 -6.53
N ASP A 139 16.97 19.25 -6.90
CA ASP A 139 18.12 20.03 -6.42
C ASP A 139 18.26 20.03 -4.89
N VAL A 140 17.77 18.97 -4.23
CA VAL A 140 17.89 18.71 -2.79
C VAL A 140 18.54 17.35 -2.57
N LEU A 141 19.54 17.30 -1.67
CA LEU A 141 20.07 16.05 -1.14
C LEU A 141 19.11 15.46 -0.11
N CYS A 142 18.44 14.37 -0.45
CA CYS A 142 17.54 13.62 0.43
C CYS A 142 18.31 12.52 1.18
N ILE A 143 18.24 12.55 2.50
CA ILE A 143 18.91 11.62 3.40
C ILE A 143 17.85 10.74 4.07
N PRO A 144 17.71 9.45 3.71
CA PRO A 144 16.74 8.55 4.32
C PRO A 144 16.96 8.42 5.83
N THR A 145 15.94 8.68 6.63
CA THR A 145 16.07 8.76 8.09
C THR A 145 14.93 8.08 8.83
N ALA A 146 15.26 7.55 10.00
CA ALA A 146 14.31 7.16 11.04
C ALA A 146 13.91 8.38 11.86
N PHE A 147 12.66 8.46 12.31
CA PHE A 147 12.12 9.60 13.07
C PHE A 147 11.49 9.17 14.39
N CYS A 148 11.94 9.80 15.48
CA CYS A 148 11.53 9.49 16.85
C CYS A 148 11.21 10.75 17.67
N SER A 149 10.46 10.54 18.75
CA SER A 149 10.14 11.56 19.74
C SER A 149 11.39 12.02 20.52
N TYR A 150 11.24 13.04 21.35
CA TYR A 150 12.27 13.46 22.30
C TYR A 150 12.67 12.35 23.30
N THR A 151 11.72 11.48 23.68
CA THR A 151 11.88 10.39 24.64
C THR A 151 12.27 9.05 24.00
N GLY A 152 12.30 8.97 22.66
CA GLY A 152 12.80 7.83 21.89
C GLY A 152 11.74 6.89 21.32
N GLU A 153 10.45 7.19 21.49
CA GLU A 153 9.37 6.46 20.82
C GLU A 153 9.39 6.71 19.30
N ALA A 154 9.13 5.67 18.52
CA ALA A 154 9.06 5.72 17.06
C ALA A 154 7.80 6.46 16.60
N LEU A 155 7.99 7.59 15.93
CA LEU A 155 6.93 8.42 15.34
C LEU A 155 6.86 8.24 13.81
N ASP A 156 7.46 7.17 13.32
CA ASP A 156 7.59 6.85 11.91
C ASP A 156 7.19 5.41 11.62
N LYS A 157 7.12 5.05 10.33
CA LYS A 157 6.90 3.66 9.90
C LYS A 157 8.22 2.89 9.71
N LYS A 158 9.35 3.60 9.54
CA LYS A 158 10.67 3.01 9.24
C LYS A 158 11.34 2.38 10.45
N THR A 159 11.25 2.98 11.64
CA THR A 159 11.91 2.44 12.85
C THR A 159 11.36 1.07 13.26
N PRO A 160 10.03 0.85 13.38
CA PRO A 160 9.49 -0.48 13.70
C PRO A 160 9.84 -1.51 12.62
N LEU A 161 9.84 -1.09 11.35
CA LEU A 161 10.20 -1.96 10.23
C LEU A 161 11.65 -2.47 10.38
N LEU A 162 12.63 -1.58 10.57
CA LEU A 162 14.04 -1.96 10.76
C LEU A 162 14.22 -2.89 11.97
N ARG A 163 13.52 -2.63 13.08
CA ARG A 163 13.53 -3.50 14.27
C ARG A 163 12.96 -4.89 13.96
N SER A 164 11.85 -4.97 13.20
CA SER A 164 11.24 -6.24 12.79
C SER A 164 12.14 -7.06 11.86
N MET A 165 12.84 -6.41 10.95
CA MET A 165 13.80 -7.05 10.04
C MET A 165 14.93 -7.70 10.85
N LYS A 166 15.47 -6.97 11.84
CA LYS A 166 16.49 -7.50 12.75
C LYS A 166 15.95 -8.68 13.57
N ALA A 167 14.75 -8.56 14.13
CA ALA A 167 14.12 -9.61 14.94
C ALA A 167 13.97 -10.92 14.15
N LEU A 168 13.47 -10.85 12.90
CA LEU A 168 13.38 -12.01 12.03
C LEU A 168 14.76 -12.57 11.70
N SER A 169 15.71 -11.71 11.33
CA SER A 169 17.07 -12.11 10.97
C SER A 169 17.77 -12.88 12.10
N ASP A 170 17.63 -12.41 13.34
CA ASP A 170 18.23 -13.05 14.51
C ASP A 170 17.68 -14.45 14.76
N GLN A 171 16.36 -14.66 14.60
CA GLN A 171 15.77 -15.99 14.78
C GLN A 171 16.00 -16.93 13.59
N ALA A 172 15.96 -16.40 12.36
CA ALA A 172 16.26 -17.18 11.17
C ALA A 172 17.70 -17.70 11.16
N LYS A 173 18.67 -16.91 11.62
CA LYS A 173 20.07 -17.36 11.82
C LYS A 173 20.17 -18.53 12.77
N ARG A 174 19.42 -18.53 13.89
CA ARG A 174 19.41 -19.65 14.84
C ARG A 174 18.95 -20.94 14.17
N ILE A 175 17.88 -20.88 13.39
CA ILE A 175 17.39 -22.03 12.61
C ILE A 175 18.44 -22.49 11.59
N LEU A 176 18.99 -21.57 10.79
CA LEU A 176 20.00 -21.91 9.77
C LEU A 176 21.25 -22.56 10.36
N LYS A 177 21.67 -22.12 11.55
CA LYS A 177 22.78 -22.72 12.29
C LYS A 177 22.53 -24.20 12.60
N LEU A 178 21.30 -24.59 12.91
CA LEU A 178 20.92 -25.99 13.14
C LEU A 178 21.02 -26.83 11.86
N PHE A 179 20.81 -26.21 10.69
CA PHE A 179 21.08 -26.82 9.37
C PHE A 179 22.56 -26.75 8.96
N GLY A 180 23.47 -26.35 9.86
CA GLY A 180 24.91 -26.27 9.61
C GLY A 180 25.33 -25.05 8.78
N LYS A 181 24.47 -24.02 8.66
CA LYS A 181 24.74 -22.80 7.90
C LYS A 181 24.99 -21.62 8.84
N GLU A 182 26.21 -21.09 8.81
CA GLU A 182 26.57 -19.85 9.50
C GLU A 182 26.43 -18.69 8.51
N VAL A 183 25.47 -17.80 8.75
CA VAL A 183 25.19 -16.63 7.90
C VAL A 183 25.22 -15.35 8.71
N ASP A 184 25.76 -14.28 8.14
CA ASP A 184 25.89 -12.98 8.82
C ASP A 184 24.52 -12.34 9.11
N TYR A 185 23.61 -12.44 8.13
CA TYR A 185 22.24 -11.94 8.22
C TYR A 185 21.31 -12.69 7.25
N VAL A 186 20.03 -12.73 7.60
CA VAL A 186 18.92 -13.04 6.70
C VAL A 186 18.20 -11.73 6.38
N SER A 187 18.03 -11.44 5.10
CA SER A 187 17.29 -10.27 4.62
C SER A 187 15.87 -10.65 4.27
N THR A 188 14.93 -9.79 4.59
CA THR A 188 13.58 -9.87 4.02
C THR A 188 13.50 -8.99 2.79
N THR A 189 12.72 -9.40 1.81
CA THR A 189 12.59 -8.72 0.51
C THR A 189 11.13 -8.48 0.15
N VAL A 190 10.88 -7.41 -0.60
CA VAL A 190 9.55 -7.12 -1.16
C VAL A 190 9.64 -6.62 -2.61
N GLY A 191 8.76 -7.13 -3.47
CA GLY A 191 8.45 -6.58 -4.79
C GLY A 191 7.06 -5.96 -4.80
N PRO A 192 6.92 -4.62 -4.67
CA PRO A 192 5.62 -3.96 -4.66
C PRO A 192 5.04 -3.80 -6.07
N GLU A 193 3.84 -4.31 -6.32
CA GLU A 193 3.10 -4.06 -7.58
C GLU A 193 2.17 -2.86 -7.37
N GLN A 194 2.44 -1.72 -8.01
CA GLN A 194 1.72 -0.46 -7.78
C GLN A 194 0.65 -0.23 -8.84
N GLU A 195 -0.62 -0.37 -8.47
CA GLU A 195 -1.73 0.04 -9.33
C GLU A 195 -2.13 1.51 -9.11
N TYR A 196 -2.65 2.15 -10.16
CA TYR A 196 -3.08 3.55 -10.15
C TYR A 196 -4.00 3.89 -11.32
N PHE A 197 -4.73 5.01 -11.24
CA PHE A 197 -5.54 5.56 -12.34
C PHE A 197 -4.91 6.83 -12.94
N LEU A 198 -5.04 7.02 -14.26
CA LEU A 198 -4.68 8.25 -14.96
C LEU A 198 -5.89 8.88 -15.67
N ILE A 199 -6.37 10.00 -15.14
CA ILE A 199 -7.48 10.75 -15.73
C ILE A 199 -7.04 12.09 -16.32
N ARG A 200 -7.85 12.67 -17.20
CA ARG A 200 -7.59 14.01 -17.74
C ARG A 200 -7.63 15.05 -16.62
N LYS A 201 -6.63 15.92 -16.62
CA LYS A 201 -6.54 17.04 -15.66
C LYS A 201 -7.77 17.94 -15.71
N GLU A 202 -8.30 18.22 -16.91
CA GLU A 202 -9.49 19.07 -17.10
C GLU A 202 -10.77 18.49 -16.49
N ASP A 203 -10.89 17.15 -16.45
CA ASP A 203 -12.04 16.50 -15.79
C ASP A 203 -11.86 16.50 -14.28
N TYR A 204 -10.64 16.22 -13.81
CA TYR A 204 -10.28 16.28 -12.38
C TYR A 204 -10.54 17.66 -11.78
N GLU A 205 -10.16 18.74 -12.48
CA GLU A 205 -10.35 20.12 -12.02
C GLU A 205 -11.84 20.50 -11.88
N LYS A 206 -12.75 19.78 -12.53
CA LYS A 206 -14.22 19.96 -12.41
C LYS A 206 -14.86 19.07 -11.35
N ARG A 207 -14.08 18.24 -10.67
CA ARG A 207 -14.54 17.25 -9.68
C ARG A 207 -13.95 17.57 -8.31
N GLN A 208 -14.62 18.46 -7.59
CA GLN A 208 -14.21 18.87 -6.24
C GLN A 208 -14.08 17.68 -5.28
N ASP A 209 -14.89 16.65 -5.46
CA ASP A 209 -14.79 15.39 -4.72
C ASP A 209 -13.46 14.68 -4.97
N LEU A 210 -13.07 14.48 -6.24
CA LEU A 210 -11.76 13.92 -6.56
C LEU A 210 -10.61 14.75 -5.98
N ILE A 211 -10.72 16.08 -5.98
CA ILE A 211 -9.69 16.98 -5.46
C ILE A 211 -9.52 16.85 -3.94
N LEU A 212 -10.61 16.75 -3.19
CA LEU A 212 -10.58 16.76 -1.73
C LEU A 212 -10.45 15.37 -1.11
N THR A 213 -10.91 14.34 -1.81
CA THR A 213 -11.03 12.99 -1.23
C THR A 213 -10.27 11.93 -2.04
N GLY A 214 -9.77 12.26 -3.23
CA GLY A 214 -9.09 11.30 -4.10
C GLY A 214 -10.02 10.28 -4.78
N ARG A 215 -11.32 10.33 -4.47
CA ARG A 215 -12.35 9.46 -5.06
C ARG A 215 -13.59 10.25 -5.44
N THR A 216 -14.37 9.65 -6.32
CA THR A 216 -15.70 10.17 -6.65
C THR A 216 -16.69 9.82 -5.53
N LEU A 217 -17.46 10.82 -5.10
CA LEU A 217 -18.53 10.67 -4.09
C LEU A 217 -19.91 10.58 -4.75
N PHE A 218 -20.00 11.04 -6.00
CA PHE A 218 -21.16 10.95 -6.88
C PHE A 218 -20.72 10.44 -8.26
N GLY A 219 -21.64 9.87 -9.02
CA GLY A 219 -21.42 9.49 -10.41
C GLY A 219 -22.19 8.24 -10.78
N ALA A 220 -23.11 8.39 -11.72
CA ALA A 220 -23.81 7.28 -12.33
C ALA A 220 -22.82 6.36 -13.10
N PRO A 221 -23.03 5.04 -13.06
CA PRO A 221 -22.22 4.10 -13.83
C PRO A 221 -22.19 4.43 -15.33
N ALA A 222 -21.03 4.23 -15.96
CA ALA A 222 -20.91 4.39 -17.41
C ALA A 222 -21.65 3.25 -18.14
N ALA A 223 -22.14 3.53 -19.36
CA ALA A 223 -22.81 2.51 -20.18
C ALA A 223 -21.88 1.36 -20.59
N LYS A 224 -20.58 1.64 -20.64
CA LYS A 224 -19.49 0.66 -20.72
C LYS A 224 -18.65 0.83 -19.47
N GLY A 225 -18.62 -0.16 -18.60
CA GLY A 225 -17.70 -0.21 -17.46
C GLY A 225 -16.42 -0.89 -17.89
N GLN A 226 -16.29 -2.15 -17.49
CA GLN A 226 -15.14 -3.03 -17.71
C GLN A 226 -15.55 -4.44 -18.16
N GLU A 227 -16.81 -4.65 -18.54
CA GLU A 227 -17.43 -5.95 -18.79
C GLU A 227 -16.79 -6.73 -19.97
N LEU A 228 -16.01 -6.04 -20.80
CA LEU A 228 -15.28 -6.64 -21.92
C LEU A 228 -13.81 -6.96 -21.59
N GLU A 229 -13.29 -6.51 -20.44
CA GLU A 229 -11.90 -6.70 -19.99
C GLU A 229 -10.82 -6.28 -21.01
N GLU A 230 -11.20 -5.51 -22.03
CA GLU A 230 -10.37 -5.15 -23.19
C GLU A 230 -9.18 -4.23 -22.87
N HIS A 231 -9.23 -3.57 -21.71
CA HIS A 231 -8.17 -2.68 -21.27
C HIS A 231 -6.97 -3.47 -20.76
N TYR A 232 -7.18 -4.64 -20.16
CA TYR A 232 -6.13 -5.48 -19.59
C TYR A 232 -5.18 -5.97 -20.67
N PHE A 233 -3.89 -5.62 -20.54
CA PHE A 233 -2.87 -5.79 -21.58
C PHE A 233 -3.23 -5.21 -22.96
N GLY A 234 -4.21 -4.31 -23.01
CA GLY A 234 -4.59 -3.55 -24.19
C GLY A 234 -3.50 -2.55 -24.61
N THR A 235 -3.73 -1.88 -25.74
CA THR A 235 -2.79 -0.85 -26.22
C THR A 235 -2.76 0.34 -25.28
N ILE A 236 -1.56 0.74 -24.83
CA ILE A 236 -1.36 1.92 -23.99
C ILE A 236 -1.49 3.18 -24.87
N ARG A 237 -2.34 4.13 -24.45
CA ARG A 237 -2.58 5.39 -25.17
C ARG A 237 -1.25 6.17 -25.32
N PRO A 238 -0.96 6.84 -26.46
CA PRO A 238 0.34 7.49 -26.70
C PRO A 238 0.77 8.47 -25.59
N ARG A 239 -0.16 9.27 -25.09
CA ARG A 239 0.07 10.22 -23.99
C ARG A 239 0.43 9.53 -22.67
N VAL A 240 -0.25 8.43 -22.33
CA VAL A 240 0.05 7.62 -21.16
C VAL A 240 1.41 6.93 -21.33
N SER A 241 1.70 6.42 -22.52
CA SER A 241 2.99 5.82 -22.84
C SER A 241 4.14 6.84 -22.68
N ALA A 242 3.95 8.08 -23.11
CA ALA A 242 4.93 9.15 -22.92
C ALA A 242 5.15 9.49 -21.43
N PHE A 243 4.08 9.59 -20.65
CA PHE A 243 4.17 9.74 -19.19
C PHE A 243 4.94 8.59 -18.54
N MET A 244 4.55 7.35 -18.85
CA MET A 244 5.21 6.15 -18.32
C MET A 244 6.67 6.05 -18.74
N LYS A 245 7.06 6.65 -19.86
CA LYS A 245 8.45 6.67 -20.32
C LYS A 245 9.29 7.67 -19.51
N GLU A 246 8.79 8.88 -19.25
CA GLU A 246 9.49 9.84 -18.37
C GLU A 246 9.53 9.32 -16.93
N LEU A 247 8.46 8.66 -16.47
CA LEU A 247 8.45 8.01 -15.16
C LEU A 247 9.57 6.97 -15.03
N ASP A 248 9.72 6.06 -16.00
CA ASP A 248 10.83 5.09 -15.99
C ASP A 248 12.20 5.77 -15.94
N ASP A 249 12.42 6.78 -16.77
CA ASP A 249 13.71 7.50 -16.83
C ASP A 249 14.04 8.12 -15.44
N VAL A 250 13.08 8.81 -14.80
CA VAL A 250 13.26 9.43 -13.48
C VAL A 250 13.45 8.38 -12.38
N LEU A 251 12.71 7.27 -12.42
CA LEU A 251 12.85 6.19 -11.45
C LEU A 251 14.22 5.51 -11.56
N TRP A 252 14.71 5.27 -12.79
CA TRP A 252 16.05 4.76 -13.00
C TRP A 252 17.12 5.75 -12.52
N GLU A 253 16.98 7.05 -12.74
CA GLU A 253 17.89 8.06 -12.17
C GLU A 253 18.02 7.93 -10.65
N LEU A 254 16.89 7.71 -9.97
CA LEU A 254 16.76 7.53 -8.52
C LEU A 254 17.13 6.11 -8.05
N GLY A 255 17.57 5.22 -8.95
CA GLY A 255 18.01 3.86 -8.61
C GLY A 255 16.86 2.88 -8.35
N VAL A 256 15.62 3.25 -8.65
CA VAL A 256 14.45 2.37 -8.56
C VAL A 256 14.47 1.41 -9.75
N PRO A 257 14.47 0.08 -9.55
CA PRO A 257 14.54 -0.89 -10.64
C PRO A 257 13.17 -1.15 -11.29
N ALA A 258 12.51 -0.08 -11.78
CA ALA A 258 11.25 -0.18 -12.51
C ALA A 258 11.39 -1.13 -13.71
N LYS A 259 10.50 -2.13 -13.80
CA LYS A 259 10.67 -3.29 -14.69
C LYS A 259 9.47 -3.56 -15.59
N THR A 260 8.28 -3.62 -15.00
CA THR A 260 7.04 -4.01 -15.68
C THR A 260 6.03 -2.88 -15.59
N LYS A 261 5.30 -2.65 -16.67
CA LYS A 261 4.15 -1.74 -16.72
C LYS A 261 3.14 -2.19 -17.75
N HIS A 262 1.85 -2.05 -17.44
CA HIS A 262 0.76 -2.38 -18.34
C HIS A 262 -0.53 -1.64 -17.96
N ASN A 263 -1.54 -1.76 -18.81
CA ASN A 263 -2.92 -1.45 -18.46
C ASN A 263 -3.49 -2.54 -17.56
N GLU A 264 -4.30 -2.12 -16.59
CA GLU A 264 -5.05 -2.99 -15.70
C GLU A 264 -6.46 -3.29 -16.24
N VAL A 265 -7.33 -3.92 -15.44
CA VAL A 265 -8.68 -4.32 -15.87
C VAL A 265 -9.62 -3.12 -16.05
N ALA A 266 -9.64 -2.16 -15.12
CA ALA A 266 -10.54 -1.01 -15.24
C ALA A 266 -10.01 0.02 -16.27
N PRO A 267 -10.89 0.74 -16.99
CA PRO A 267 -10.46 1.78 -17.91
C PRO A 267 -9.62 2.85 -17.21
N CYS A 268 -8.53 3.28 -17.85
CA CYS A 268 -7.58 4.25 -17.29
C CYS A 268 -6.83 3.77 -16.03
N GLN A 269 -6.93 2.49 -15.66
CA GLN A 269 -6.11 1.86 -14.63
C GLN A 269 -4.82 1.29 -15.25
N HIS A 270 -3.74 1.35 -14.49
CA HIS A 270 -2.41 0.91 -14.89
C HIS A 270 -1.67 0.30 -13.70
N GLU A 271 -0.64 -0.48 -14.00
CA GLU A 271 0.29 -1.04 -13.01
C GLU A 271 1.74 -0.67 -13.34
N LEU A 272 2.57 -0.47 -12.31
CA LEU A 272 4.02 -0.48 -12.39
C LEU A 272 4.61 -1.37 -11.29
N ALA A 273 5.48 -2.30 -11.66
CA ALA A 273 6.20 -3.16 -10.72
C ALA A 273 7.73 -3.04 -10.93
N PRO A 274 8.51 -2.73 -9.87
CA PRO A 274 9.96 -2.83 -9.89
C PRO A 274 10.42 -4.26 -9.56
N ILE A 275 11.71 -4.54 -9.80
CA ILE A 275 12.36 -5.74 -9.23
C ILE A 275 12.35 -5.61 -7.71
N PHE A 276 12.15 -6.73 -7.00
CA PHE A 276 12.19 -6.77 -5.55
C PHE A 276 13.54 -6.29 -5.00
N ASP A 277 13.53 -5.76 -3.78
CA ASP A 277 14.73 -5.39 -3.03
C ASP A 277 14.53 -5.73 -1.55
N THR A 278 15.56 -5.51 -0.73
CA THR A 278 15.45 -5.47 0.73
C THR A 278 14.31 -4.55 1.17
N ILE A 279 13.53 -4.96 2.16
CA ILE A 279 12.21 -4.34 2.41
C ILE A 279 12.29 -2.83 2.65
N ASN A 280 13.24 -2.36 3.45
CA ASN A 280 13.37 -0.94 3.75
C ASN A 280 13.71 -0.11 2.50
N VAL A 281 14.53 -0.63 1.59
CA VAL A 281 14.88 0.03 0.32
C VAL A 281 13.72 -0.02 -0.67
N ALA A 282 13.07 -1.17 -0.81
CA ALA A 282 11.93 -1.33 -1.71
C ALA A 282 10.74 -0.44 -1.31
N ILE A 283 10.51 -0.23 -0.01
CA ILE A 283 9.49 0.71 0.48
C ILE A 283 9.89 2.15 0.18
N ASP A 284 11.14 2.54 0.41
CA ASP A 284 11.63 3.88 0.06
C ASP A 284 11.43 4.14 -1.45
N HIS A 285 11.79 3.16 -2.28
CA HIS A 285 11.60 3.19 -3.74
C HIS A 285 10.11 3.28 -4.14
N ASN A 286 9.21 2.55 -3.46
CA ASN A 286 7.77 2.63 -3.75
C ASN A 286 7.19 4.01 -3.40
N LEU A 287 7.61 4.61 -2.28
CA LEU A 287 7.17 5.96 -1.91
C LEU A 287 7.64 7.01 -2.92
N LEU A 288 8.90 6.92 -3.38
CA LEU A 288 9.40 7.75 -4.47
C LEU A 288 8.63 7.52 -5.77
N THR A 289 8.26 6.27 -6.05
CA THR A 289 7.45 5.91 -7.22
C THR A 289 6.10 6.61 -7.19
N MET A 290 5.37 6.50 -6.08
CA MET A 290 4.07 7.16 -5.90
C MET A 290 4.17 8.69 -6.03
N GLU A 291 5.19 9.28 -5.41
CA GLU A 291 5.44 10.73 -5.49
C GLU A 291 5.71 11.18 -6.93
N MET A 292 6.59 10.47 -7.65
CA MET A 292 6.93 10.82 -9.03
C MET A 292 5.76 10.60 -9.99
N MET A 293 4.93 9.57 -9.77
CA MET A 293 3.69 9.37 -10.54
C MET A 293 2.78 10.59 -10.45
N GLN A 294 2.51 11.09 -9.24
CA GLN A 294 1.64 12.26 -9.02
C GLN A 294 2.26 13.54 -9.57
N LYS A 295 3.57 13.71 -9.43
CA LYS A 295 4.28 14.91 -9.85
C LYS A 295 4.47 15.02 -11.37
N LEU A 296 4.67 13.90 -12.06
CA LEU A 296 4.91 13.88 -13.51
C LEU A 296 3.62 13.90 -14.32
N ALA A 297 2.53 13.29 -13.83
CA ALA A 297 1.27 13.20 -14.58
C ALA A 297 0.74 14.57 -15.10
N PRO A 298 0.78 15.68 -14.33
CA PRO A 298 0.33 16.99 -14.80
C PRO A 298 1.07 17.52 -16.02
N LYS A 299 2.34 17.15 -16.24
CA LYS A 299 3.12 17.54 -17.44
C LYS A 299 2.48 17.02 -18.74
N TYR A 300 1.71 15.95 -18.63
CA TYR A 300 1.01 15.30 -19.73
C TYR A 300 -0.48 15.64 -19.76
N GLY A 301 -0.95 16.62 -18.98
CA GLY A 301 -2.38 16.93 -18.87
C GLY A 301 -3.18 15.80 -18.21
N LEU A 302 -2.51 14.99 -17.38
CA LEU A 302 -3.09 13.88 -16.64
C LEU A 302 -3.01 14.16 -15.12
N VAL A 303 -3.79 13.42 -14.34
CA VAL A 303 -3.69 13.35 -12.88
C VAL A 303 -3.63 11.87 -12.49
N CYS A 304 -2.64 11.54 -11.66
CA CYS A 304 -2.49 10.20 -11.10
C CYS A 304 -3.28 10.08 -9.80
N LEU A 305 -4.24 9.16 -9.76
CA LEU A 305 -5.02 8.83 -8.57
C LEU A 305 -4.49 7.53 -7.97
N LEU A 306 -4.13 7.59 -6.68
CA LEU A 306 -3.61 6.45 -5.91
C LEU A 306 -4.63 5.90 -4.90
N HIS A 307 -5.84 6.48 -4.85
CA HIS A 307 -6.91 6.01 -3.98
C HIS A 307 -7.34 4.59 -4.40
N GLU A 308 -7.66 3.72 -3.44
CA GLU A 308 -7.95 2.29 -3.65
C GLU A 308 -9.21 2.04 -4.48
N LYS A 309 -10.16 2.97 -4.40
CA LYS A 309 -11.42 2.94 -5.15
C LYS A 309 -11.83 4.32 -5.68
N PRO A 310 -11.15 4.85 -6.72
CA PRO A 310 -11.44 6.21 -7.20
C PRO A 310 -12.83 6.31 -7.87
N PHE A 311 -13.27 5.24 -8.54
CA PHE A 311 -14.54 5.14 -9.25
C PHE A 311 -15.33 3.93 -8.76
N GLU A 312 -16.64 4.10 -8.58
CA GLU A 312 -17.54 3.02 -8.19
C GLU A 312 -17.88 2.13 -9.40
N GLY A 313 -18.14 0.84 -9.16
CA GLY A 313 -18.59 -0.09 -10.21
C GLY A 313 -17.50 -0.59 -11.17
N VAL A 314 -16.24 -0.20 -10.99
CA VAL A 314 -15.07 -0.75 -11.71
C VAL A 314 -14.05 -1.35 -10.74
N ASN A 315 -12.98 -2.02 -11.21
CA ASN A 315 -11.90 -2.52 -10.35
C ASN A 315 -11.28 -1.39 -9.53
N GLY A 316 -10.85 -1.73 -8.31
CA GLY A 316 -10.08 -0.83 -7.47
C GLY A 316 -8.58 -1.00 -7.70
N SER A 317 -7.77 -0.14 -7.10
CA SER A 317 -6.31 -0.18 -7.19
C SER A 317 -5.69 -0.82 -5.94
N GLY A 318 -4.94 -1.91 -6.14
CA GLY A 318 -4.18 -2.60 -5.12
C GLY A 318 -2.71 -2.20 -5.03
N LYS A 319 -2.03 -2.69 -4.00
CA LYS A 319 -0.56 -2.74 -3.93
C LYS A 319 -0.09 -4.11 -3.48
N HIS A 320 0.16 -5.03 -4.40
CA HIS A 320 0.56 -6.38 -3.99
C HIS A 320 1.96 -6.37 -3.38
N ASN A 321 2.09 -7.02 -2.21
CA ASN A 321 3.32 -7.11 -1.46
C ASN A 321 3.91 -8.52 -1.62
N ASN A 322 4.81 -8.67 -2.59
CA ASN A 322 5.53 -9.92 -2.84
C ASN A 322 6.68 -10.10 -1.85
N TRP A 323 6.40 -10.71 -0.70
CA TRP A 323 7.31 -10.88 0.42
C TRP A 323 8.08 -12.21 0.38
N SER A 324 9.38 -12.14 0.62
CA SER A 324 10.23 -13.32 0.82
C SER A 324 11.37 -13.05 1.82
N MET A 325 12.15 -14.09 2.14
CA MET A 325 13.35 -13.99 2.97
C MET A 325 14.51 -14.79 2.38
N SER A 326 15.70 -14.20 2.37
CA SER A 326 16.87 -14.73 1.68
C SER A 326 18.14 -14.49 2.47
N THR A 327 19.10 -15.40 2.32
CA THR A 327 20.51 -15.13 2.67
C THR A 327 21.19 -14.45 1.48
N SER A 328 22.50 -14.22 1.55
CA SER A 328 23.28 -13.77 0.38
C SER A 328 23.39 -14.82 -0.73
N GLN A 329 23.01 -16.08 -0.47
CA GLN A 329 23.22 -17.21 -1.39
C GLN A 329 21.92 -17.89 -1.85
N GLU A 330 20.87 -17.86 -1.03
CA GLU A 330 19.66 -18.64 -1.29
C GLU A 330 18.40 -17.92 -0.81
N ASN A 331 17.26 -18.24 -1.44
CA ASN A 331 15.94 -17.87 -0.97
C ASN A 331 15.40 -18.99 -0.06
N LEU A 332 14.98 -18.65 1.17
CA LEU A 332 14.56 -19.63 2.17
C LEU A 332 13.11 -20.13 1.95
N LEU A 333 12.37 -19.47 1.06
CA LEU A 333 11.04 -19.88 0.62
C LEU A 333 11.05 -20.53 -0.76
N ASP A 334 12.23 -20.83 -1.31
CA ASP A 334 12.34 -21.65 -2.52
C ASP A 334 12.20 -23.15 -2.16
N PRO A 335 11.17 -23.84 -2.69
CA PRO A 335 10.95 -25.25 -2.40
C PRO A 335 12.02 -26.15 -3.03
N GLY A 336 12.68 -25.71 -4.11
CA GLY A 336 13.57 -26.53 -4.92
C GLY A 336 12.85 -27.63 -5.71
N ASP A 337 13.62 -28.58 -6.25
CA ASP A 337 13.07 -29.65 -7.11
C ASP A 337 12.34 -30.75 -6.34
N THR A 338 12.71 -30.99 -5.08
CA THR A 338 12.09 -31.99 -4.18
C THR A 338 11.58 -31.34 -2.88
N PRO A 339 10.43 -30.63 -2.90
CA PRO A 339 9.95 -29.82 -1.78
C PRO A 339 9.75 -30.61 -0.48
N MET A 340 9.32 -31.87 -0.59
CA MET A 340 9.10 -32.74 0.57
C MET A 340 10.39 -33.14 1.31
N GLU A 341 11.52 -33.18 0.59
CA GLU A 341 12.83 -33.52 1.15
C GLU A 341 13.57 -32.28 1.69
N ASN A 342 13.13 -31.09 1.27
CA ASN A 342 13.72 -29.82 1.69
C ASN A 342 13.23 -29.38 3.08
N LEU A 343 13.77 -30.02 4.12
CA LEU A 343 13.40 -29.75 5.51
C LEU A 343 13.59 -28.27 5.91
N GLN A 344 14.59 -27.58 5.37
CA GLN A 344 14.80 -26.15 5.62
C GLN A 344 13.60 -25.35 5.14
N PHE A 345 13.23 -25.50 3.86
CA PHE A 345 12.06 -24.85 3.28
C PHE A 345 10.80 -25.15 4.10
N LEU A 346 10.56 -26.41 4.46
CA LEU A 346 9.38 -26.81 5.21
C LEU A 346 9.28 -26.13 6.59
N VAL A 347 10.41 -25.93 7.28
CA VAL A 347 10.44 -25.19 8.56
C VAL A 347 10.05 -23.73 8.37
N PHE A 348 10.58 -23.07 7.34
CA PHE A 348 10.25 -21.66 7.05
C PHE A 348 8.80 -21.51 6.56
N LEU A 349 8.33 -22.42 5.70
CA LEU A 349 6.94 -22.47 5.25
C LEU A 349 5.98 -22.64 6.43
N ALA A 350 6.25 -23.60 7.32
CA ALA A 350 5.45 -23.85 8.51
C ALA A 350 5.44 -22.63 9.45
N ALA A 351 6.57 -21.93 9.58
CA ALA A 351 6.67 -20.70 10.36
C ALA A 351 5.76 -19.59 9.81
N VAL A 352 5.73 -19.42 8.48
CA VAL A 352 4.85 -18.44 7.83
C VAL A 352 3.38 -18.80 8.01
N ILE A 353 3.01 -20.08 7.80
CA ILE A 353 1.64 -20.56 8.01
C ILE A 353 1.17 -20.29 9.44
N LYS A 354 2.00 -20.64 10.42
CA LYS A 354 1.73 -20.37 11.83
C LYS A 354 1.59 -18.88 12.12
N ALA A 355 2.52 -18.06 11.63
CA ALA A 355 2.52 -16.63 11.87
C ALA A 355 1.25 -15.95 11.34
N VAL A 356 0.83 -16.28 10.12
CA VAL A 356 -0.38 -15.74 9.50
C VAL A 356 -1.64 -16.24 10.22
N ASP A 357 -1.70 -17.52 10.63
CA ASP A 357 -2.83 -18.06 11.38
C ASP A 357 -2.99 -17.41 12.76
N GLU A 358 -1.90 -17.33 13.54
CA GLU A 358 -1.94 -16.82 14.91
C GLU A 358 -2.19 -15.31 14.97
N TYR A 359 -1.75 -14.56 13.96
CA TYR A 359 -1.78 -13.10 13.93
C TYR A 359 -2.58 -12.52 12.75
N ALA A 360 -3.54 -13.28 12.21
CA ALA A 360 -4.46 -12.83 11.14
C ALA A 360 -5.22 -11.54 11.51
N ASP A 361 -5.63 -11.41 12.77
CA ASP A 361 -6.29 -10.22 13.30
C ASP A 361 -5.40 -8.98 13.22
N LEU A 362 -4.13 -9.12 13.59
CA LEU A 362 -3.15 -8.04 13.53
C LEU A 362 -2.77 -7.72 12.08
N LEU A 363 -2.58 -8.72 11.22
CA LEU A 363 -2.24 -8.48 9.81
C LEU A 363 -3.39 -7.74 9.09
N ARG A 364 -4.66 -8.00 9.46
CA ARG A 364 -5.82 -7.25 8.93
C ARG A 364 -5.77 -5.76 9.27
N THR A 365 -5.12 -5.35 10.36
CA THR A 365 -4.99 -3.93 10.71
C THR A 365 -4.02 -3.18 9.80
N SER A 366 -3.07 -3.88 9.17
CA SER A 366 -2.08 -3.25 8.27
C SER A 366 -2.68 -2.71 6.97
N VAL A 367 -3.92 -3.08 6.68
CA VAL A 367 -4.66 -2.74 5.46
C VAL A 367 -6.02 -2.10 5.78
N ALA A 368 -6.19 -1.62 7.01
CA ALA A 368 -7.43 -1.08 7.55
C ALA A 368 -7.46 0.43 7.37
N THR A 369 -7.93 0.87 6.20
CA THR A 369 -8.12 2.27 5.85
C THR A 369 -9.51 2.50 5.25
N PRO A 370 -10.08 3.72 5.38
CA PRO A 370 -11.38 4.05 4.77
C PRO A 370 -11.42 3.74 3.28
N GLY A 371 -10.36 4.10 2.54
CA GLY A 371 -10.26 3.86 1.10
C GLY A 371 -10.28 2.37 0.74
N ASN A 372 -9.51 1.56 1.47
CA ASN A 372 -9.39 0.12 1.20
C ASN A 372 -10.66 -0.66 1.61
N ASP A 373 -11.45 -0.17 2.57
CA ASP A 373 -12.75 -0.77 2.91
C ASP A 373 -13.74 -0.73 1.73
N HIS A 374 -13.59 0.22 0.79
CA HIS A 374 -14.35 0.24 -0.46
C HIS A 374 -13.82 -0.72 -1.54
N ARG A 375 -12.61 -1.23 -1.36
CA ARG A 375 -11.93 -2.10 -2.33
C ARG A 375 -12.11 -3.58 -1.97
N LEU A 376 -11.84 -3.96 -0.72
CA LEU A 376 -11.78 -5.36 -0.29
C LEU A 376 -13.12 -6.10 -0.45
N GLY A 377 -13.05 -7.36 -0.90
CA GLY A 377 -14.19 -8.27 -1.00
C GLY A 377 -14.98 -8.24 -2.31
N ALA A 378 -14.50 -7.52 -3.33
CA ALA A 378 -15.11 -7.47 -4.66
C ALA A 378 -14.05 -7.20 -5.75
N ASN A 379 -14.40 -7.43 -7.02
CA ASN A 379 -13.63 -7.03 -8.20
C ASN A 379 -12.10 -7.26 -8.08
N GLU A 380 -11.72 -8.52 -7.88
CA GLU A 380 -10.32 -8.99 -7.75
C GLU A 380 -9.56 -8.55 -6.48
N ALA A 381 -10.18 -7.78 -5.59
CA ALA A 381 -9.62 -7.52 -4.26
C ALA A 381 -10.06 -8.60 -3.25
N PRO A 382 -9.15 -9.19 -2.46
CA PRO A 382 -9.48 -10.27 -1.53
C PRO A 382 -10.48 -9.83 -0.42
N PRO A 383 -11.23 -10.76 0.18
CA PRO A 383 -12.11 -10.47 1.32
C PRO A 383 -11.30 -10.11 2.58
N ALA A 384 -11.98 -9.59 3.61
CA ALA A 384 -11.36 -9.25 4.89
C ALA A 384 -10.87 -10.45 5.72
N ILE A 385 -11.11 -11.68 5.26
CA ILE A 385 -10.71 -12.93 5.90
C ILE A 385 -9.31 -13.29 5.42
N ILE A 386 -8.31 -13.24 6.30
CA ILE A 386 -6.95 -13.64 5.97
C ILE A 386 -6.87 -15.17 5.90
N SER A 387 -6.43 -15.66 4.73
CA SER A 387 -6.21 -17.07 4.45
C SER A 387 -5.03 -17.24 3.50
N ILE A 388 -4.39 -18.40 3.57
CA ILE A 388 -3.24 -18.74 2.74
C ILE A 388 -3.67 -19.63 1.59
N PHE A 389 -3.32 -19.22 0.37
CA PHE A 389 -3.30 -20.09 -0.79
C PHE A 389 -1.91 -20.68 -0.97
N VAL A 390 -1.80 -22.00 -1.02
CA VAL A 390 -0.52 -22.71 -1.26
C VAL A 390 -0.48 -23.41 -2.61
N GLY A 391 -1.64 -23.57 -3.26
CA GLY A 391 -1.79 -24.36 -4.49
C GLY A 391 -1.87 -25.86 -4.22
N GLU A 392 -2.38 -26.62 -5.21
CA GLU A 392 -2.65 -28.06 -5.08
C GLU A 392 -1.39 -28.90 -4.80
N GLU A 393 -0.26 -28.59 -5.46
CA GLU A 393 0.98 -29.37 -5.28
C GLU A 393 1.53 -29.24 -3.87
N LEU A 394 1.63 -28.00 -3.37
CA LEU A 394 2.14 -27.76 -2.03
C LEU A 394 1.12 -28.16 -0.96
N GLU A 395 -0.18 -28.04 -1.22
CA GLU A 395 -1.21 -28.61 -0.33
C GLU A 395 -1.07 -30.13 -0.23
N ALA A 396 -0.82 -30.84 -1.34
CA ALA A 396 -0.59 -32.28 -1.30
C ALA A 396 0.68 -32.66 -0.54
N VAL A 397 1.76 -31.86 -0.63
CA VAL A 397 2.97 -32.04 0.20
C VAL A 397 2.64 -31.84 1.68
N ILE A 398 1.94 -30.75 2.01
CA ILE A 398 1.50 -30.40 3.37
C ILE A 398 0.62 -31.52 3.95
N ASP A 399 -0.34 -32.03 3.18
CA ASP A 399 -1.25 -33.08 3.61
C ASP A 399 -0.52 -34.42 3.78
N ALA A 400 0.37 -34.79 2.85
CA ALA A 400 1.19 -36.00 2.97
C ALA A 400 2.11 -35.97 4.20
N ILE A 401 2.70 -34.81 4.51
CA ILE A 401 3.46 -34.60 5.75
C ILE A 401 2.54 -34.78 6.96
N ALA A 402 1.38 -34.14 6.97
CA ALA A 402 0.44 -34.19 8.10
C ALA A 402 -0.14 -35.60 8.34
N SER A 403 -0.36 -36.40 7.29
CA SER A 403 -0.97 -37.74 7.34
C SER A 403 0.02 -38.90 7.32
N ASP A 404 1.33 -38.63 7.32
CA ASP A 404 2.40 -39.63 7.22
C ASP A 404 2.21 -40.59 6.02
N SER A 405 1.74 -40.04 4.91
CA SER A 405 1.39 -40.79 3.70
C SER A 405 2.44 -40.57 2.60
N PRO A 406 2.67 -41.55 1.70
CA PRO A 406 3.55 -41.36 0.56
C PRO A 406 3.06 -40.19 -0.30
N TYR A 407 3.93 -39.25 -0.60
CA TYR A 407 3.63 -38.21 -1.57
C TYR A 407 3.68 -38.79 -2.99
N ALA A 408 2.55 -38.77 -3.69
CA ALA A 408 2.48 -39.01 -5.12
C ALA A 408 2.34 -37.63 -5.79
N GLY A 409 3.46 -37.07 -6.25
CA GLY A 409 3.47 -35.77 -6.91
C GLY A 409 2.60 -35.74 -8.17
N PRO A 410 2.04 -34.57 -8.54
CA PRO A 410 1.24 -34.44 -9.75
C PRO A 410 2.07 -34.80 -10.98
N VAL A 411 1.45 -35.50 -11.94
CA VAL A 411 2.10 -35.85 -13.20
C VAL A 411 2.32 -34.56 -14.01
N LYS A 412 3.58 -34.13 -14.18
CA LYS A 412 3.93 -32.98 -15.05
C LYS A 412 3.51 -33.30 -16.49
N MET A 413 2.38 -32.75 -16.92
CA MET A 413 1.88 -32.90 -18.29
C MET A 413 2.52 -31.85 -19.19
N LYS A 414 2.98 -32.27 -20.38
CA LYS A 414 3.36 -31.31 -21.43
C LYS A 414 2.09 -30.75 -22.07
N MET A 415 2.04 -29.43 -22.21
CA MET A 415 0.95 -28.74 -22.89
C MET A 415 1.21 -28.80 -24.39
N ASP A 416 0.46 -29.64 -25.08
CA ASP A 416 0.42 -29.68 -26.54
C ASP A 416 -0.64 -28.69 -27.03
N LEU A 417 -0.18 -27.58 -27.61
CA LEU A 417 -1.05 -26.54 -28.16
C LEU A 417 -1.60 -26.90 -29.55
N GLY A 418 -1.27 -28.09 -30.09
CA GLY A 418 -1.77 -28.56 -31.39
C GLY A 418 -1.19 -27.80 -32.60
N VAL A 419 -0.09 -27.07 -32.41
CA VAL A 419 0.60 -26.30 -33.45
C VAL A 419 2.11 -26.55 -33.34
N ASP A 420 2.68 -27.25 -34.31
CA ASP A 420 4.08 -27.71 -34.31
C ASP A 420 5.15 -26.61 -34.20
N VAL A 421 4.77 -25.36 -34.53
CA VAL A 421 5.68 -24.19 -34.48
C VAL A 421 5.81 -23.64 -33.06
N LEU A 422 4.86 -23.93 -32.17
CA LEU A 422 4.88 -23.43 -30.80
C LEU A 422 5.69 -24.36 -29.89
N PRO A 423 6.52 -23.79 -28.99
CA PRO A 423 7.28 -24.60 -28.06
C PRO A 423 6.32 -25.34 -27.12
N GLN A 424 6.52 -26.65 -27.00
CA GLN A 424 5.86 -27.43 -25.94
C GLN A 424 6.50 -27.06 -24.60
N PHE A 425 5.69 -26.57 -23.67
CA PHE A 425 6.10 -26.31 -22.30
C PHE A 425 5.33 -27.20 -21.33
N SER A 426 5.90 -27.43 -20.15
CA SER A 426 5.23 -28.17 -19.09
C SER A 426 4.12 -27.31 -18.50
N LYS A 427 2.92 -27.86 -18.34
CA LYS A 427 1.85 -27.20 -17.62
C LYS A 427 2.27 -27.02 -16.16
N ASP A 428 2.09 -25.83 -15.61
CA ASP A 428 2.26 -25.61 -14.18
C ASP A 428 1.29 -26.51 -13.39
N THR A 429 1.76 -27.01 -12.26
CA THR A 429 1.07 -28.00 -11.42
C THR A 429 -0.10 -27.40 -10.65
N THR A 430 -0.22 -26.07 -10.60
CA THR A 430 -1.25 -25.35 -9.86
C THR A 430 -1.71 -24.13 -10.65
N ASP A 431 -3.01 -23.84 -10.61
CA ASP A 431 -3.55 -22.59 -11.15
C ASP A 431 -3.42 -21.45 -10.10
N ARG A 432 -3.36 -20.20 -10.54
CA ARG A 432 -3.23 -19.05 -9.64
C ARG A 432 -4.59 -18.64 -9.12
N ASN A 433 -4.76 -18.59 -7.80
CA ASN A 433 -5.99 -18.08 -7.19
C ASN A 433 -5.89 -16.58 -6.93
N ARG A 434 -6.61 -15.76 -7.70
CA ARG A 434 -6.64 -14.28 -7.58
C ARG A 434 -7.38 -13.77 -6.33
N THR A 435 -8.29 -14.57 -5.77
CA THR A 435 -9.18 -14.15 -4.66
C THR A 435 -8.55 -14.31 -3.28
N SER A 436 -7.41 -15.01 -3.20
CA SER A 436 -6.71 -15.25 -1.94
C SER A 436 -5.98 -14.00 -1.45
N PRO A 437 -6.10 -13.67 -0.15
CA PRO A 437 -5.35 -12.58 0.47
C PRO A 437 -3.84 -12.79 0.47
N PHE A 438 -3.36 -14.01 0.75
CA PHE A 438 -1.96 -14.32 0.96
C PHE A 438 -1.58 -15.59 0.18
N ALA A 439 -0.96 -15.44 -0.99
CA ALA A 439 -0.76 -16.55 -1.92
C ALA A 439 0.73 -16.92 -2.06
N PHE A 440 1.06 -18.20 -1.89
CA PHE A 440 2.37 -18.71 -2.26
C PHE A 440 2.50 -18.77 -3.78
N THR A 441 3.45 -18.03 -4.33
CA THR A 441 3.65 -17.89 -5.80
C THR A 441 4.96 -18.53 -6.26
N GLY A 442 5.28 -19.69 -5.68
CA GLY A 442 6.39 -20.56 -6.07
C GLY A 442 7.62 -20.41 -5.19
N ASN A 443 8.04 -19.18 -4.85
CA ASN A 443 9.22 -18.93 -4.02
C ASN A 443 9.09 -17.71 -3.10
N LYS A 444 7.87 -17.22 -2.91
CA LYS A 444 7.52 -16.02 -2.15
C LYS A 444 6.03 -16.04 -1.84
N PHE A 445 5.60 -15.19 -0.91
CA PHE A 445 4.18 -14.94 -0.65
C PHE A 445 3.76 -13.59 -1.20
N GLU A 446 2.66 -13.57 -1.94
CA GLU A 446 2.02 -12.37 -2.45
C GLU A 446 0.86 -11.99 -1.53
N PHE A 447 1.02 -10.87 -0.80
CA PHE A 447 -0.05 -10.31 0.03
C PHE A 447 -0.82 -9.25 -0.76
N ARG A 448 -2.09 -9.53 -1.10
CA ARG A 448 -2.89 -8.73 -2.05
C ARG A 448 -3.85 -7.73 -1.41
N MET A 449 -3.97 -7.79 -0.08
CA MET A 449 -4.85 -6.88 0.66
C MET A 449 -4.38 -5.42 0.74
N PRO A 450 -3.09 -5.07 0.64
CA PRO A 450 -2.70 -3.67 0.76
C PRO A 450 -3.30 -2.79 -0.34
N GLY A 451 -3.73 -1.60 0.05
CA GLY A 451 -4.28 -0.57 -0.82
C GLY A 451 -3.20 0.16 -1.62
N SER A 452 -3.58 0.71 -2.78
CA SER A 452 -2.67 1.47 -3.65
C SER A 452 -2.08 2.71 -3.01
N HIS A 453 -2.67 3.30 -1.97
CA HIS A 453 -2.07 4.44 -1.24
C HIS A 453 -1.22 4.02 -0.03
N GLU A 454 -1.37 2.78 0.46
CA GLU A 454 -0.78 2.36 1.73
C GLU A 454 0.75 2.24 1.71
N ASN A 455 1.39 2.60 2.82
CA ASN A 455 2.81 2.32 3.03
C ASN A 455 3.00 0.88 3.53
N LEU A 456 3.72 0.05 2.76
CA LEU A 456 3.89 -1.38 3.06
C LEU A 456 4.70 -1.68 4.33
N SER A 457 5.25 -0.67 5.02
CA SER A 457 5.98 -0.85 6.28
C SER A 457 5.15 -1.54 7.35
N ASP A 458 3.85 -1.24 7.45
CA ASP A 458 3.00 -1.80 8.51
C ASP A 458 2.80 -3.31 8.31
N ALA A 459 2.42 -3.71 7.09
CA ALA A 459 2.24 -5.12 6.74
C ALA A 459 3.52 -5.92 6.97
N ASN A 460 4.67 -5.40 6.52
CA ASN A 460 5.95 -6.08 6.68
C ASN A 460 6.46 -6.08 8.12
N THR A 461 6.19 -5.03 8.92
CA THR A 461 6.53 -5.00 10.35
C THR A 461 5.80 -6.13 11.08
N ILE A 462 4.50 -6.29 10.80
CA ILE A 462 3.67 -7.34 11.41
C ILE A 462 4.12 -8.73 10.94
N LEU A 463 4.26 -8.95 9.62
CA LEU A 463 4.69 -10.22 9.06
C LEU A 463 6.06 -10.65 9.60
N ASN A 464 7.05 -9.76 9.56
CA ASN A 464 8.40 -10.07 10.04
C ASN A 464 8.40 -10.45 11.53
N THR A 465 7.65 -9.72 12.36
CA THR A 465 7.61 -9.97 13.81
C THR A 465 6.87 -11.26 14.14
N ALA A 466 5.74 -11.52 13.47
CA ALA A 466 4.97 -12.76 13.65
C ALA A 466 5.78 -13.99 13.23
N VAL A 467 6.52 -13.90 12.12
CA VAL A 467 7.42 -14.98 11.65
C VAL A 467 8.61 -15.13 12.60
N ALA A 468 9.19 -14.04 13.11
CA ALA A 468 10.22 -14.10 14.14
C ALA A 468 9.75 -14.84 15.40
N LYS A 469 8.49 -14.64 15.81
CA LYS A 469 7.87 -15.38 16.93
C LYS A 469 7.80 -16.88 16.68
N ALA A 470 7.34 -17.28 15.49
CA ALA A 470 7.29 -18.69 15.11
C ALA A 470 8.70 -19.31 15.10
N LEU A 471 9.66 -18.66 14.42
CA LEU A 471 11.05 -19.12 14.33
C LEU A 471 11.76 -19.20 15.69
N LYS A 472 11.51 -18.24 16.60
CA LYS A 472 12.04 -18.29 17.96
C LYS A 472 11.58 -19.56 18.68
N GLY A 473 10.28 -19.86 18.64
CA GLY A 473 9.74 -21.07 19.25
C GLY A 473 10.32 -22.34 18.67
N TYR A 474 10.56 -22.36 17.35
CA TYR A 474 11.19 -23.50 16.67
C TYR A 474 12.65 -23.65 17.07
N ALA A 475 13.41 -22.56 17.12
CA ALA A 475 14.81 -22.58 17.52
C ALA A 475 14.96 -23.06 18.97
N ASP A 476 14.13 -22.53 19.88
CA ASP A 476 14.16 -22.91 21.30
C ASP A 476 13.88 -24.43 21.50
N GLU A 477 13.02 -25.04 20.67
CA GLU A 477 12.73 -26.48 20.72
C GLU A 477 13.82 -27.33 20.06
N LEU A 478 14.27 -26.94 18.86
CA LEU A 478 15.20 -27.74 18.06
C LEU A 478 16.64 -27.66 18.58
N GLU A 479 17.05 -26.54 19.19
CA GLU A 479 18.37 -26.42 19.84
C GLU A 479 18.54 -27.39 21.01
N ALA A 480 17.44 -27.86 21.61
CA ALA A 480 17.44 -28.83 22.70
C ALA A 480 17.35 -30.29 22.23
N SER A 481 17.31 -30.55 20.92
CA SER A 481 17.11 -31.89 20.37
C SER A 481 18.42 -32.67 20.18
N ASP A 482 18.38 -33.96 20.56
CA ASP A 482 19.45 -34.92 20.28
C ASP A 482 19.37 -35.53 18.87
N ASP A 483 18.17 -35.52 18.24
CA ASP A 483 17.92 -36.01 16.88
C ASP A 483 17.22 -34.92 16.05
N PHE A 484 18.04 -34.11 15.40
CA PHE A 484 17.58 -32.93 14.69
C PHE A 484 16.63 -33.26 13.51
N PRO A 485 16.95 -34.17 12.57
CA PRO A 485 16.05 -34.51 11.46
C PRO A 485 14.65 -34.94 11.90
N ASP A 486 14.56 -35.87 12.85
CA ASP A 486 13.26 -36.38 13.31
C ASP A 486 12.47 -35.32 14.08
N SER A 487 13.17 -34.48 14.85
CA SER A 487 12.54 -33.37 15.59
C SER A 487 12.00 -32.29 14.66
N VAL A 488 12.72 -31.98 13.58
CA VAL A 488 12.24 -31.05 12.54
C VAL A 488 10.98 -31.59 11.88
N ILE A 489 10.97 -32.86 11.49
CA ILE A 489 9.79 -33.48 10.86
C ILE A 489 8.61 -33.45 11.83
N ALA A 490 8.81 -33.83 13.10
CA ALA A 490 7.76 -33.79 14.12
C ALA A 490 7.22 -32.38 14.36
N LEU A 491 8.09 -31.38 14.41
CA LEU A 491 7.74 -29.97 14.56
C LEU A 491 6.89 -29.46 13.39
N VAL A 492 7.33 -29.72 12.16
CA VAL A 492 6.62 -29.31 10.94
C VAL A 492 5.25 -29.98 10.87
N LYS A 493 5.17 -31.30 11.10
CA LYS A 493 3.91 -32.06 11.14
C LYS A 493 2.93 -31.46 12.16
N ARG A 494 3.40 -31.21 13.38
CA ARG A 494 2.60 -30.63 14.45
C ARG A 494 2.10 -29.24 14.08
N THR A 495 2.99 -28.38 13.58
CA THR A 495 2.63 -27.02 13.18
C THR A 495 1.59 -27.01 12.07
N ILE A 496 1.83 -27.77 10.99
CA ILE A 496 0.91 -27.83 9.85
C ILE A 496 -0.47 -28.29 10.32
N ARG A 497 -0.53 -29.34 11.13
CA ARG A 497 -1.81 -29.84 11.68
C ARG A 497 -2.54 -28.77 12.49
N ASP A 498 -1.83 -28.09 13.39
CA ASP A 498 -2.42 -27.14 14.34
C ASP A 498 -2.85 -25.82 13.65
N HIS A 499 -2.20 -25.45 12.54
CA HIS A 499 -2.46 -24.21 11.79
C HIS A 499 -3.10 -24.43 10.40
N ARG A 500 -3.53 -25.66 10.07
CA ARG A 500 -4.15 -26.02 8.78
C ARG A 500 -5.40 -25.19 8.46
N ARG A 501 -6.07 -24.65 9.48
CA ARG A 501 -7.33 -23.90 9.34
C ARG A 501 -7.21 -22.65 8.46
N VAL A 502 -6.04 -22.00 8.42
CA VAL A 502 -5.79 -20.79 7.62
C VAL A 502 -5.60 -21.09 6.14
N ILE A 503 -5.31 -22.34 5.78
CA ILE A 503 -5.08 -22.74 4.39
C ILE A 503 -6.43 -22.91 3.69
N PHE A 504 -6.60 -22.18 2.57
CA PHE A 504 -7.79 -22.24 1.75
C PHE A 504 -7.43 -22.01 0.27
N ASN A 505 -7.69 -23.03 -0.55
CA ASN A 505 -7.39 -23.01 -1.98
C ASN A 505 -8.61 -22.72 -2.88
N GLY A 506 -9.79 -22.45 -2.29
CA GLY A 506 -11.04 -22.22 -3.02
C GLY A 506 -11.36 -20.75 -3.32
N ASP A 507 -12.59 -20.49 -3.76
CA ASP A 507 -13.09 -19.15 -4.05
C ASP A 507 -13.34 -18.34 -2.76
N GLY A 508 -12.52 -17.31 -2.54
CA GLY A 508 -12.59 -16.42 -1.40
C GLY A 508 -13.83 -15.52 -1.36
N TYR A 509 -14.53 -15.33 -2.48
CA TYR A 509 -15.75 -14.51 -2.54
C TYR A 509 -17.01 -15.28 -2.21
N SER A 510 -16.93 -16.61 -2.21
CA SER A 510 -18.10 -17.43 -1.96
C SER A 510 -18.61 -17.22 -0.53
N ARG A 511 -19.94 -17.08 -0.40
CA ARG A 511 -20.60 -17.10 0.92
C ARG A 511 -20.29 -18.37 1.72
N ALA A 512 -20.08 -19.48 1.00
CA ALA A 512 -19.65 -20.74 1.59
C ALA A 512 -18.29 -20.60 2.30
N TRP A 513 -17.34 -19.83 1.75
CA TRP A 513 -16.08 -19.54 2.42
C TRP A 513 -16.27 -18.70 3.68
N GLU A 514 -17.13 -17.68 3.66
CA GLU A 514 -17.40 -16.88 4.85
C GLU A 514 -17.95 -17.72 6.01
N GLU A 515 -18.93 -18.59 5.73
CA GLU A 515 -19.51 -19.51 6.72
C GLU A 515 -18.46 -20.54 7.20
N GLU A 516 -17.62 -21.02 6.29
CA GLU A 516 -16.54 -21.97 6.61
C GLU A 516 -15.44 -21.35 7.47
N ALA A 517 -14.98 -20.15 7.12
CA ALA A 517 -13.97 -19.41 7.85
C ALA A 517 -14.43 -19.12 9.29
N ALA A 518 -15.70 -18.75 9.47
CA ALA A 518 -16.29 -18.58 10.80
C ALA A 518 -16.29 -19.90 11.60
N ARG A 519 -16.64 -21.03 10.97
CA ARG A 519 -16.57 -22.36 11.60
C ARG A 519 -15.14 -22.74 11.99
N ARG A 520 -14.15 -22.33 11.21
CA ARG A 520 -12.71 -22.52 11.48
C ARG A 520 -12.15 -21.55 12.54
N GLY A 521 -12.91 -20.53 12.92
CA GLY A 521 -12.51 -19.49 13.86
C GLY A 521 -11.57 -18.43 13.28
N LEU A 522 -11.58 -18.23 11.95
CA LEU A 522 -10.82 -17.17 11.30
C LEU A 522 -11.52 -15.81 11.48
N PRO A 523 -10.81 -14.73 11.87
CA PRO A 523 -11.40 -13.40 12.00
C PRO A 523 -11.95 -12.86 10.66
N ASN A 524 -13.07 -12.13 10.73
CA ASN A 524 -13.68 -11.45 9.59
C ASN A 524 -14.08 -10.01 9.96
N ASN A 525 -13.09 -9.15 10.18
CA ASN A 525 -13.30 -7.73 10.49
C ASN A 525 -13.48 -6.94 9.18
N LYS A 526 -14.74 -6.75 8.77
CA LYS A 526 -15.10 -6.22 7.45
C LYS A 526 -14.74 -4.75 7.23
N TYR A 527 -14.66 -3.96 8.30
CA TYR A 527 -14.40 -2.52 8.23
C TYR A 527 -13.32 -2.10 9.23
N THR A 528 -12.71 -0.95 8.96
CA THR A 528 -11.53 -0.45 9.66
C THR A 528 -11.74 -0.31 11.18
N PRO A 529 -12.78 0.38 11.70
CA PRO A 529 -13.04 0.44 13.14
C PRO A 529 -13.19 -0.92 13.84
N ALA A 530 -13.65 -1.97 13.15
CA ALA A 530 -13.72 -3.32 13.71
C ALA A 530 -12.36 -4.05 13.71
N ALA A 531 -11.47 -3.73 12.78
CA ALA A 531 -10.15 -4.33 12.68
C ALA A 531 -9.14 -3.73 13.67
N LEU A 532 -9.11 -2.40 13.80
CA LEU A 532 -8.09 -1.67 14.57
C LEU A 532 -7.96 -2.09 16.05
N PRO A 533 -9.00 -2.54 16.79
CA PRO A 533 -8.84 -3.02 18.16
C PRO A 533 -7.82 -4.16 18.32
N ALA A 534 -7.51 -4.91 17.25
CA ALA A 534 -6.46 -5.91 17.28
C ALA A 534 -5.06 -5.31 17.55
N LEU A 535 -4.79 -4.04 17.24
CA LEU A 535 -3.53 -3.37 17.58
C LEU A 535 -3.27 -3.36 19.10
N ILE A 536 -4.33 -3.18 19.89
CA ILE A 536 -4.23 -3.08 21.36
C ILE A 536 -4.61 -4.38 22.08
N ALA A 537 -4.80 -5.48 21.34
CA ALA A 537 -5.05 -6.78 21.94
C ALA A 537 -3.81 -7.23 22.74
N PRO A 538 -3.96 -7.77 23.97
CA PRO A 538 -2.82 -8.16 24.81
C PRO A 538 -1.83 -9.11 24.12
N LYS A 539 -2.33 -10.06 23.31
CA LYS A 539 -1.52 -11.00 22.50
C LYS A 539 -0.60 -10.25 21.51
N ASN A 540 -1.11 -9.20 20.88
CA ASN A 540 -0.43 -8.47 19.81
C ASN A 540 0.56 -7.45 20.38
N ILE A 541 0.22 -6.80 21.49
CA ILE A 541 1.17 -5.97 22.25
C ILE A 541 2.34 -6.84 22.74
N ALA A 542 2.06 -8.01 23.33
CA ALA A 542 3.11 -8.91 23.84
C ALA A 542 4.06 -9.38 22.73
N LEU A 543 3.55 -9.67 21.53
CA LEU A 543 4.37 -9.99 20.36
C LEU A 543 5.39 -8.86 20.06
N MET A 544 4.92 -7.62 19.99
CA MET A 544 5.75 -6.49 19.63
C MET A 544 6.77 -6.14 20.72
N GLU A 545 6.36 -6.21 22.00
CA GLU A 545 7.23 -5.93 23.15
C GLU A 545 8.33 -7.00 23.30
N GLU A 546 8.02 -8.28 23.09
CA GLU A 546 8.98 -9.39 23.22
C GLU A 546 10.19 -9.22 22.29
N PHE A 547 9.96 -8.73 21.06
CA PHE A 547 11.02 -8.51 20.08
C PHE A 547 11.56 -7.07 20.08
N GLY A 548 11.08 -6.20 20.97
CA GLY A 548 11.47 -4.79 21.03
C GLY A 548 11.16 -4.03 19.74
N VAL A 549 10.13 -4.46 18.99
CA VAL A 549 9.71 -3.83 17.73
C VAL A 549 8.93 -2.56 18.03
N MET A 550 7.90 -2.70 18.88
CA MET A 550 7.11 -1.60 19.41
C MET A 550 6.76 -1.86 20.88
N THR A 551 6.70 -0.79 21.66
CA THR A 551 6.21 -0.74 23.03
C THR A 551 4.69 -0.70 23.06
N ARG A 552 4.09 -1.04 24.21
CA ARG A 552 2.65 -0.83 24.43
C ARG A 552 2.18 0.59 24.08
N THR A 553 2.94 1.61 24.49
CA THR A 553 2.56 3.00 24.24
C THR A 553 2.55 3.33 22.75
N GLU A 554 3.53 2.85 21.98
CA GLU A 554 3.56 3.00 20.52
C GLU A 554 2.39 2.28 19.84
N MET A 555 1.99 1.09 20.32
CA MET A 555 0.83 0.35 19.79
C MET A 555 -0.50 1.08 20.05
N HIS A 556 -0.70 1.59 21.27
CA HIS A 556 -1.89 2.38 21.61
C HIS A 556 -1.95 3.69 20.81
N SER A 557 -0.82 4.36 20.63
CA SER A 557 -0.73 5.57 19.82
C SER A 557 -1.18 5.33 18.38
N ARG A 558 -0.70 4.27 17.73
CA ARG A 558 -1.11 3.91 16.37
C ARG A 558 -2.60 3.60 16.29
N TYR A 559 -3.14 2.87 17.26
CA TYR A 559 -4.58 2.63 17.35
C TYR A 559 -5.39 3.94 17.38
N GLU A 560 -5.00 4.90 18.21
CA GLU A 560 -5.68 6.19 18.31
C GLU A 560 -5.53 7.02 17.02
N VAL A 561 -4.32 7.05 16.44
CA VAL A 561 -4.04 7.76 15.17
C VAL A 561 -4.91 7.21 14.05
N GLU A 562 -4.97 5.89 13.86
CA GLU A 562 -5.73 5.28 12.77
C GLU A 562 -7.25 5.43 12.96
N MET A 563 -7.74 5.29 14.21
CA MET A 563 -9.16 5.55 14.52
C MET A 563 -9.55 7.02 14.26
N GLU A 564 -8.68 7.95 14.63
CA GLU A 564 -8.90 9.37 14.38
C GLU A 564 -8.83 9.70 12.89
N HIS A 565 -7.85 9.14 12.18
CA HIS A 565 -7.67 9.31 10.75
C HIS A 565 -8.90 8.82 9.98
N TYR A 566 -9.42 7.63 10.32
CA TYR A 566 -10.66 7.10 9.75
C TYR A 566 -11.84 8.08 9.89
N ALA A 567 -12.07 8.56 11.11
CA ALA A 567 -13.14 9.53 11.38
C ALA A 567 -12.94 10.86 10.62
N LYS A 568 -11.70 11.35 10.52
CA LYS A 568 -11.38 12.60 9.81
C LYS A 568 -11.64 12.49 8.31
N ILE A 569 -11.21 11.40 7.67
CA ILE A 569 -11.42 11.17 6.24
C ILE A 569 -12.92 11.12 5.93
N LEU A 570 -13.69 10.28 6.63
CA LEU A 570 -15.13 10.19 6.39
C LEU A 570 -15.88 11.48 6.69
N ASN A 571 -15.41 12.28 7.66
CA ASN A 571 -15.96 13.61 7.89
C ASN A 571 -15.71 14.55 6.70
N ILE A 572 -14.50 14.54 6.12
CA ILE A 572 -14.17 15.35 4.93
C ILE A 572 -15.05 14.92 3.75
N GLU A 573 -15.21 13.61 3.53
CA GLU A 573 -16.07 13.08 2.48
C GLU A 573 -17.53 13.51 2.68
N ALA A 574 -18.09 13.32 3.88
CA ALA A 574 -19.46 13.71 4.21
C ALA A 574 -19.70 15.22 3.99
N LEU A 575 -18.78 16.08 4.45
CA LEU A 575 -18.89 17.52 4.26
C LEU A 575 -18.78 17.92 2.78
N THR A 576 -17.91 17.24 2.03
CA THR A 576 -17.77 17.45 0.58
C THR A 576 -19.05 17.04 -0.15
N MET A 577 -19.68 15.91 0.23
CA MET A 577 -20.97 15.49 -0.32
C MET A 577 -22.07 16.53 -0.07
N VAL A 578 -22.17 17.02 1.16
CA VAL A 578 -23.14 18.06 1.56
C VAL A 578 -22.94 19.33 0.72
N GLU A 579 -21.69 19.77 0.56
CA GLU A 579 -21.37 20.97 -0.21
C GLU A 579 -21.74 20.82 -1.69
N ILE A 580 -21.31 19.73 -2.33
CA ILE A 580 -21.59 19.46 -3.75
C ILE A 580 -23.10 19.31 -3.98
N ALA A 581 -23.79 18.51 -3.16
CA ALA A 581 -25.23 18.28 -3.32
C ALA A 581 -26.03 19.58 -3.16
N ARG A 582 -25.73 20.39 -2.13
CA ARG A 582 -26.45 21.64 -1.86
C ARG A 582 -26.16 22.73 -2.89
N ARG A 583 -24.89 22.92 -3.26
CA ARG A 583 -24.47 24.06 -4.08
C ARG A 583 -24.46 23.77 -5.58
N GLN A 584 -24.39 22.51 -5.99
CA GLN A 584 -24.25 22.14 -7.40
C GLN A 584 -25.41 21.25 -7.87
N LEU A 585 -25.64 20.10 -7.24
CA LEU A 585 -26.57 19.09 -7.78
C LEU A 585 -28.04 19.49 -7.67
N LEU A 586 -28.50 19.91 -6.48
CA LEU A 586 -29.88 20.35 -6.28
C LEU A 586 -30.23 21.57 -7.17
N PRO A 587 -29.41 22.63 -7.25
CA PRO A 587 -29.65 23.73 -8.19
C PRO A 587 -29.70 23.30 -9.66
N ALA A 588 -28.82 22.39 -10.08
CA ALA A 588 -28.81 21.85 -11.44
C ALA A 588 -30.09 21.07 -11.76
N ALA A 589 -30.51 20.18 -10.85
CA ALA A 589 -31.76 19.43 -10.97
C ALA A 589 -32.97 20.37 -11.04
N ASN A 590 -33.04 21.37 -10.16
CA ASN A 590 -34.13 22.36 -10.15
C ASN A 590 -34.18 23.17 -11.45
N THR A 591 -33.03 23.58 -11.98
CA THR A 591 -32.94 24.32 -13.24
C THR A 591 -33.49 23.49 -14.40
N TYR A 592 -33.13 22.21 -14.48
CA TYR A 592 -33.63 21.33 -15.54
C TYR A 592 -35.11 20.99 -15.37
N MET A 593 -35.57 20.78 -14.13
CA MET A 593 -37.00 20.62 -13.83
C MET A 593 -37.83 21.83 -14.28
N GLU A 594 -37.32 23.05 -14.06
CA GLU A 594 -37.97 24.27 -14.57
C GLU A 594 -38.06 24.26 -16.10
N GLN A 595 -37.00 23.87 -16.81
CA GLN A 595 -37.01 23.77 -18.28
C GLN A 595 -38.04 22.73 -18.77
N LEU A 596 -38.13 21.57 -18.12
CA LEU A 596 -39.14 20.55 -18.43
C LEU A 596 -40.56 21.08 -18.19
N ALA A 597 -40.81 21.72 -17.04
CA ALA A 597 -42.11 22.30 -16.72
C ALA A 597 -42.54 23.38 -17.72
N ARG A 598 -41.62 24.29 -18.09
CA ARG A 598 -41.85 25.30 -19.14
C ARG A 598 -42.16 24.66 -20.49
N THR A 599 -41.44 23.59 -20.85
CA THR A 599 -41.66 22.84 -22.10
C THR A 599 -43.04 22.19 -22.12
N ILE A 600 -43.46 21.54 -21.03
CA ILE A 600 -44.79 20.94 -20.89
C ILE A 600 -45.87 22.01 -21.03
N ALA A 601 -45.75 23.12 -20.29
CA ALA A 601 -46.69 24.22 -20.34
C ALA A 601 -46.80 24.82 -21.75
N ALA A 602 -45.67 25.04 -22.43
CA ALA A 602 -45.62 25.58 -23.79
C ALA A 602 -46.32 24.64 -24.80
N LYS A 603 -46.07 23.32 -24.74
CA LYS A 603 -46.77 22.34 -25.59
C LYS A 603 -48.28 22.40 -25.38
N LYS A 604 -48.72 22.41 -24.11
CA LYS A 604 -50.15 22.42 -23.78
C LYS A 604 -50.84 23.74 -24.14
N ALA A 605 -50.13 24.87 -24.08
CA ALA A 605 -50.65 26.16 -24.52
C ALA A 605 -50.89 26.22 -26.04
N VAL A 606 -50.09 25.51 -26.85
CA VAL A 606 -50.30 25.40 -28.30
C VAL A 606 -51.49 24.49 -28.62
N SER A 607 -51.59 23.33 -27.96
CA SER A 607 -52.74 22.43 -28.06
C SER A 607 -52.75 21.41 -26.92
N GLU A 608 -53.89 21.26 -26.25
CA GLU A 608 -54.04 20.27 -25.17
C GLU A 608 -53.78 18.82 -25.63
N ALA A 609 -53.99 18.53 -26.92
CA ALA A 609 -53.80 17.21 -27.52
C ALA A 609 -52.34 16.82 -27.73
N LEU A 610 -51.38 17.76 -27.64
CA LEU A 610 -49.96 17.43 -27.82
C LEU A 610 -49.45 16.55 -26.67
N PRO A 611 -48.76 15.44 -26.96
CA PRO A 611 -48.21 14.57 -25.92
C PRO A 611 -47.03 15.24 -25.20
N ALA A 612 -47.01 15.10 -23.88
CA ALA A 612 -45.95 15.59 -22.99
C ALA A 612 -45.51 14.51 -21.98
N GLN A 613 -45.73 13.23 -22.33
CA GLN A 613 -45.52 12.09 -21.43
C GLN A 613 -44.05 11.93 -21.03
N ALA A 614 -43.12 12.07 -21.99
CA ALA A 614 -41.69 11.94 -21.73
C ALA A 614 -41.18 13.02 -20.78
N GLU A 615 -41.55 14.28 -21.02
CA GLU A 615 -41.14 15.40 -20.15
C GLU A 615 -41.77 15.30 -18.77
N THR A 616 -43.04 14.87 -18.69
CA THR A 616 -43.74 14.70 -17.42
C THR A 616 -43.11 13.59 -16.58
N ALA A 617 -42.76 12.46 -17.20
CA ALA A 617 -42.11 11.35 -16.51
C ALA A 617 -40.71 11.75 -15.99
N ALA A 618 -39.93 12.45 -16.81
CA ALA A 618 -38.62 12.98 -16.41
C ALA A 618 -38.74 13.97 -15.24
N LEU A 619 -39.71 14.89 -15.30
CA LEU A 619 -39.97 15.87 -14.24
C LEU A 619 -40.40 15.18 -12.94
N GLN A 620 -41.29 14.18 -13.00
CA GLN A 620 -41.72 13.42 -11.83
C GLN A 620 -40.56 12.68 -11.17
N ARG A 621 -39.69 12.05 -11.97
CA ARG A 621 -38.51 11.35 -11.48
C ARG A 621 -37.54 12.31 -10.79
N LEU A 622 -37.13 13.38 -11.48
CA LEU A 622 -36.24 14.39 -10.93
C LEU A 622 -36.80 15.07 -9.68
N SER A 623 -38.11 15.32 -9.61
CA SER A 623 -38.73 15.91 -8.43
C SER A 623 -38.61 15.00 -7.22
N ARG A 624 -38.87 13.70 -7.41
CA ARG A 624 -38.70 12.70 -6.36
C ARG A 624 -37.24 12.58 -5.92
N ASP A 625 -36.31 12.56 -6.88
CA ASP A 625 -34.88 12.42 -6.57
C ASP A 625 -34.34 13.68 -5.89
N ALA A 626 -34.84 14.87 -6.24
CA ALA A 626 -34.52 16.12 -5.56
C ALA A 626 -35.03 16.14 -4.10
N ASP A 627 -36.26 15.68 -3.84
CA ASP A 627 -36.79 15.54 -2.49
C ASP A 627 -35.98 14.52 -1.67
N ALA A 628 -35.61 13.39 -2.29
CA ALA A 628 -34.78 12.36 -1.66
C ALA A 628 -33.36 12.88 -1.36
N MET A 629 -32.74 13.60 -2.29
CA MET A 629 -31.44 14.26 -2.08
C MET A 629 -31.51 15.26 -0.93
N ALA A 630 -32.55 16.12 -0.88
CA ALA A 630 -32.71 17.10 0.20
C ALA A 630 -32.86 16.43 1.58
N ALA A 631 -33.69 15.40 1.67
CA ALA A 631 -33.87 14.64 2.92
C ALA A 631 -32.59 13.91 3.36
N ALA A 632 -31.88 13.26 2.43
CA ALA A 632 -30.62 12.58 2.72
C ALA A 632 -29.51 13.56 3.11
N LEU A 633 -29.51 14.77 2.53
CA LEU A 633 -28.57 15.83 2.86
C LEU A 633 -28.74 16.30 4.31
N ASP A 634 -29.98 16.60 4.73
CA ASP A 634 -30.26 17.02 6.11
C ASP A 634 -29.91 15.90 7.11
N ALA A 635 -30.20 14.64 6.77
CA ALA A 635 -29.85 13.49 7.58
C ALA A 635 -28.32 13.30 7.69
N LEU A 636 -27.58 13.47 6.59
CA LEU A 636 -26.13 13.39 6.55
C LEU A 636 -25.48 14.48 7.40
N GLU A 637 -25.94 15.73 7.30
CA GLU A 637 -25.44 16.83 8.13
C GLU A 637 -25.65 16.57 9.62
N ALA A 638 -26.84 16.08 10.00
CA ALA A 638 -27.14 15.74 11.38
C ALA A 638 -26.27 14.59 11.91
N ALA A 639 -26.13 13.51 11.12
CA ALA A 639 -25.32 12.34 11.48
C ALA A 639 -23.83 12.71 11.59
N ALA A 640 -23.28 13.44 10.62
CA ALA A 640 -21.88 13.85 10.63
C ALA A 640 -21.57 14.77 11.83
N ARG A 641 -22.47 15.69 12.17
CA ARG A 641 -22.32 16.54 13.36
C ARG A 641 -22.32 15.71 14.65
N ALA A 642 -23.28 14.80 14.80
CA ALA A 642 -23.37 13.94 15.98
C ALA A 642 -22.14 13.04 16.14
N ALA A 643 -21.67 12.44 15.04
CA ALA A 643 -20.46 11.61 15.04
C ALA A 643 -19.23 12.45 15.43
N ARG A 644 -19.03 13.63 14.82
CA ARG A 644 -17.90 14.52 15.10
C ARG A 644 -17.84 14.97 16.56
N ASP A 645 -19.01 15.28 17.14
CA ASP A 645 -19.11 15.77 18.52
C ASP A 645 -18.96 14.65 19.57
N THR A 646 -18.76 13.39 19.13
CA THR A 646 -18.44 12.24 20.01
C THR A 646 -17.01 12.33 20.53
N ALA A 647 -16.84 12.28 21.86
CA ALA A 647 -15.55 12.50 22.52
C ALA A 647 -14.59 11.30 22.43
N ASP A 648 -15.09 10.08 22.62
CA ASP A 648 -14.27 8.87 22.53
C ASP A 648 -13.92 8.56 21.06
N VAL A 649 -12.64 8.34 20.78
CA VAL A 649 -12.15 8.16 19.41
C VAL A 649 -12.72 6.90 18.75
N THR A 650 -12.90 5.82 19.53
CA THR A 650 -13.44 4.54 19.05
C THR A 650 -14.91 4.68 18.73
N ALA A 651 -15.70 5.24 19.66
CA ALA A 651 -17.12 5.51 19.46
C ALA A 651 -17.35 6.46 18.29
N ARG A 652 -16.49 7.48 18.12
CA ARG A 652 -16.55 8.41 16.99
C ARG A 652 -16.31 7.70 15.67
N ALA A 653 -15.26 6.89 15.54
CA ALA A 653 -14.98 6.14 14.32
C ALA A 653 -16.13 5.18 13.96
N ASN A 654 -16.68 4.48 14.94
CA ASN A 654 -17.86 3.63 14.75
C ASN A 654 -19.10 4.46 14.36
N ALA A 655 -19.32 5.65 14.93
CA ALA A 655 -20.44 6.50 14.55
C ALA A 655 -20.37 6.96 13.08
N PHE A 656 -19.16 7.24 12.56
CA PHE A 656 -18.99 7.51 11.13
C PHE A 656 -19.34 6.30 10.26
N HIS A 657 -18.95 5.10 10.68
CA HIS A 657 -19.33 3.86 9.98
C HIS A 657 -20.84 3.60 10.05
N ASP A 658 -21.43 3.57 11.25
CA ASP A 658 -22.78 3.07 11.50
C ASP A 658 -23.87 4.09 11.14
N ALA A 659 -23.59 5.39 11.30
CA ALA A 659 -24.59 6.45 11.12
C ALA A 659 -24.33 7.36 9.91
N VAL A 660 -23.07 7.63 9.54
CA VAL A 660 -22.75 8.58 8.47
C VAL A 660 -22.70 7.90 7.10
N LEU A 661 -21.98 6.77 6.96
CA LEU A 661 -21.87 6.05 5.68
C LEU A 661 -23.23 5.67 5.06
N PRO A 662 -24.25 5.19 5.82
CA PRO A 662 -25.55 4.92 5.23
C PRO A 662 -26.23 6.15 4.63
N GLN A 663 -26.05 7.33 5.23
CA GLN A 663 -26.60 8.59 4.71
C GLN A 663 -25.83 9.08 3.49
N MET A 664 -24.51 8.88 3.45
CA MET A 664 -23.69 9.12 2.26
C MET A 664 -24.18 8.25 1.09
N ALA A 665 -24.40 6.95 1.33
CA ALA A 665 -24.93 6.04 0.31
C ALA A 665 -26.32 6.44 -0.20
N ALA A 666 -27.22 6.85 0.70
CA ALA A 666 -28.55 7.33 0.34
C ALA A 666 -28.51 8.61 -0.51
N LEU A 667 -27.68 9.58 -0.11
CA LEU A 667 -27.50 10.84 -0.86
C LEU A 667 -26.90 10.58 -2.25
N ARG A 668 -25.89 9.71 -2.32
CA ARG A 668 -25.31 9.26 -3.59
C ARG A 668 -26.34 8.61 -4.50
N ALA A 669 -27.12 7.65 -3.98
CA ALA A 669 -28.10 6.93 -4.79
C ALA A 669 -29.13 7.87 -5.44
N ALA A 670 -29.62 8.87 -4.70
CA ALA A 670 -30.56 9.86 -5.25
C ALA A 670 -29.90 10.77 -6.29
N ALA A 671 -28.65 11.20 -6.06
CA ALA A 671 -27.90 12.02 -7.00
C ALA A 671 -27.54 11.28 -8.29
N ASP A 672 -27.11 10.03 -8.18
CA ASP A 672 -26.77 9.18 -9.32
C ASP A 672 -28.02 8.88 -10.17
N ASP A 673 -29.21 8.67 -9.56
CA ASP A 673 -30.47 8.54 -10.30
C ASP A 673 -30.81 9.82 -11.07
N ALA A 674 -30.66 10.97 -10.42
CA ALA A 674 -30.90 12.28 -11.03
C ALA A 674 -29.95 12.57 -12.20
N GLU A 675 -28.68 12.18 -12.12
CA GLU A 675 -27.70 12.30 -13.22
C GLU A 675 -28.20 11.60 -14.50
N THR A 676 -28.84 10.42 -14.38
CA THR A 676 -29.32 9.66 -15.53
C THR A 676 -30.46 10.32 -16.30
N VAL A 677 -31.14 11.31 -15.70
CA VAL A 677 -32.30 12.00 -16.27
C VAL A 677 -31.98 13.45 -16.62
N CYS A 678 -31.12 14.09 -15.84
CA CYS A 678 -30.75 15.48 -16.03
C CYS A 678 -30.02 15.68 -17.36
N GLY A 679 -30.37 16.74 -18.10
CA GLY A 679 -29.67 17.05 -19.34
C GLY A 679 -28.19 17.35 -19.07
N ALA A 680 -27.28 16.78 -19.88
CA ALA A 680 -25.84 16.94 -19.71
C ALA A 680 -25.36 18.40 -19.71
N ALA A 681 -26.09 19.31 -20.37
CA ALA A 681 -25.79 20.74 -20.35
C ALA A 681 -26.10 21.42 -19.00
N CYS A 682 -26.94 20.81 -18.17
CA CYS A 682 -27.31 21.29 -16.83
C CYS A 682 -26.52 20.60 -15.72
N TRP A 683 -26.08 19.36 -15.93
CA TRP A 683 -25.36 18.60 -14.92
C TRP A 683 -23.92 19.13 -14.74
N PRO A 684 -23.48 19.47 -13.51
CA PRO A 684 -22.23 20.20 -13.31
C PRO A 684 -20.98 19.31 -13.28
N LEU A 685 -21.14 18.01 -13.00
CA LEU A 685 -20.01 17.10 -12.83
C LEU A 685 -19.74 16.31 -14.13
N PRO A 686 -18.47 16.15 -14.54
CA PRO A 686 -18.11 15.17 -15.57
C PRO A 686 -18.61 13.76 -15.21
N SER A 687 -19.32 13.14 -16.17
CA SER A 687 -19.81 11.76 -16.04
C SER A 687 -18.66 10.74 -16.10
N TYR A 688 -18.87 9.55 -15.52
CA TYR A 688 -17.90 8.46 -15.62
C TYR A 688 -17.59 8.10 -17.08
N SER A 689 -18.59 8.08 -17.96
CA SER A 689 -18.39 7.80 -19.39
C SER A 689 -17.38 8.77 -20.02
N SER A 690 -17.46 10.06 -19.69
CA SER A 690 -16.53 11.06 -20.20
C SER A 690 -15.12 10.97 -19.61
N MET A 691 -15.00 10.56 -18.34
CA MET A 691 -13.72 10.49 -17.64
C MET A 691 -12.94 9.20 -17.91
N LEU A 692 -13.63 8.07 -18.10
CA LEU A 692 -13.01 6.75 -18.23
C LEU A 692 -12.76 6.35 -19.70
N HIS A 693 -13.60 6.83 -20.62
CA HIS A 693 -13.56 6.46 -22.04
C HIS A 693 -13.16 7.63 -22.94
N TYR A 694 -12.32 8.54 -22.44
CA TYR A 694 -11.84 9.62 -23.28
C TYR A 694 -11.05 9.09 -24.48
N VAL A 695 -11.33 9.67 -25.64
CA VAL A 695 -10.50 9.53 -26.84
C VAL A 695 -9.54 10.70 -26.81
N ILE A 696 -8.25 10.41 -26.72
CA ILE A 696 -7.21 11.42 -26.81
C ILE A 696 -6.28 11.02 -27.95
N GLU A 697 -6.09 11.96 -28.88
CA GLU A 697 -5.04 11.96 -29.90
C GLU A 697 -3.63 12.07 -29.29
#